data_AF-A0A6B3NFY8-F1
#
_entry.id   AF-A0A6B3NFY8-F1
#
_cell.length_a   1.000
_cell.length_b   1.000
_cell.length_c   1.000
_cell.angle_alpha   90.00
_cell.angle_beta   90.00
_cell.angle_gamma   90.00
#
_symmetry.space_group_name_H-M   'P 1'
#
loop_
_entity.id
_entity.type
_entity.pdbx_description
1 polymer ?
#
loop_
_entity_poly.entity_id
_entity_poly.type
_entity_poly.pdbx_seq_one_letter_code
_entity_poly.pdbx_strand_id
1 'polypeptide(L)'
;MCKLPFKSVSINNSQTLLDYLLNPFELYTLPLEDWITDAIDYLVDNYRPFFQAISTPIRSTLEGMQGLFLAIPPLILLIILGLIAWQLAGGRIAIYTVVGLSLIGFVGAWEAAMVSLSLVLTAVIFCMVVGISVGIACASNLKIEKLVQPFLDAMQTLPSFVYLVPVVMLFGIGEVPGVIATCIFAIPPLIRLTNLGIRQVSTEVVEAAIAFGSTPAQVMWEVQIPLAMPTILAGINQAILLALSMSVVTSMIGVAGLGQMVLQGLGRLNVGLATVGGLSIVLMAIILDRITQAVSKTDNQGSWQQRGPIGFILSVSKFLKTPLPSAVAIVLTSLLLGLLVWQQVLPEIQQLVNANQSIEAKENITEKIMPGEGVTVRPGSGMSQYPLFSARIIDTGLEKLGYSIKTRKQLNVPNIHIAVSNGDLDFNISHWEKLHEGFFIKNGGKDKFQRVGTLVSNTMQGYQIDQKTAKKYNITNIEQLKDPEIAKLFDSDGDGKANLIGCIPGWSCELAIEHHLDVYGLRNTVEHVQGDNSALMADTLARYRQGEPILFYNWIPNWVGSVLKPDQDVVWLKVPFTSLPEQMGEITEQDTSVDGKNLGFPIDDIRILVNKNFLQANPAAKRWFELVSVPMEDINKQQKLVHDGEDSLEEIYGHAQKWIEDNQQLFDRWVEEAREAGKVAGK
;
A
#
# COMPACT_ATOMS: atom_id res chain seq x y z
N MET A 1 13.74 -36.92 -22.12
CA MET A 1 15.12 -36.39 -22.07
C MET A 1 15.03 -34.88 -22.01
N CYS A 2 15.05 -34.30 -20.80
CA CYS A 2 15.01 -32.85 -20.60
C CYS A 2 16.34 -32.24 -21.06
N LYS A 3 16.31 -31.43 -22.13
CA LYS A 3 17.38 -30.48 -22.39
C LYS A 3 17.22 -29.34 -21.38
N LEU A 4 18.09 -29.27 -20.38
CA LEU A 4 18.18 -28.10 -19.50
C LEU A 4 18.69 -26.93 -20.36
N PRO A 5 17.96 -25.81 -20.47
CA PRO A 5 18.43 -24.65 -21.19
C PRO A 5 19.39 -23.90 -20.27
N PHE A 6 20.68 -24.22 -20.34
CA PHE A 6 21.69 -23.36 -19.74
C PHE A 6 21.88 -22.16 -20.66
N LYS A 7 21.81 -20.94 -20.10
CA LYS A 7 22.09 -19.69 -20.82
C LYS A 7 23.58 -19.71 -21.20
N SER A 8 23.89 -19.88 -22.50
CA SER A 8 25.28 -19.90 -22.97
C SER A 8 25.85 -18.49 -22.95
N VAL A 9 26.81 -18.22 -22.07
CA VAL A 9 27.59 -16.97 -22.07
C VAL A 9 28.49 -16.93 -23.31
N SER A 10 28.54 -15.78 -23.99
CA SER A 10 29.42 -15.51 -25.12
C SER A 10 30.89 -15.63 -24.73
N ILE A 11 31.62 -16.54 -25.38
CA ILE A 11 32.98 -16.94 -25.03
C ILE A 11 33.98 -15.92 -25.57
N ASN A 12 34.75 -15.27 -24.70
CA ASN A 12 36.02 -14.62 -25.05
C ASN A 12 37.14 -15.67 -25.05
N ASN A 13 37.94 -15.71 -26.12
CA ASN A 13 38.97 -16.74 -26.40
C ASN A 13 40.19 -16.76 -25.46
N SER A 14 40.11 -16.18 -24.26
CA SER A 14 41.25 -16.00 -23.34
C SER A 14 41.12 -16.71 -21.99
N GLN A 15 40.03 -17.43 -21.70
CA GLN A 15 39.82 -18.07 -20.39
C GLN A 15 40.41 -19.49 -20.32
N THR A 16 41.17 -19.76 -19.26
CA THR A 16 41.87 -21.04 -19.03
C THR A 16 40.93 -22.06 -18.39
N LEU A 17 41.24 -23.37 -18.50
CA LEU A 17 40.48 -24.44 -17.81
C LEU A 17 40.39 -24.22 -16.29
N LEU A 18 41.38 -23.50 -15.73
CA LEU A 18 41.40 -23.09 -14.32
C LEU A 18 40.28 -22.10 -14.00
N ASP A 19 39.97 -21.15 -14.89
CA ASP A 19 38.90 -20.17 -14.70
C ASP A 19 37.52 -20.83 -14.67
N TYR A 20 37.31 -21.88 -15.46
CA TYR A 20 36.07 -22.67 -15.45
C TYR A 20 35.89 -23.46 -14.14
N LEU A 21 36.98 -23.96 -13.57
CA LEU A 21 36.96 -24.69 -12.29
C LEU A 21 36.85 -23.75 -11.09
N LEU A 22 37.45 -22.56 -11.17
CA LEU A 22 37.48 -21.59 -10.08
C LEU A 22 36.22 -20.71 -10.05
N ASN A 23 35.56 -20.47 -11.19
CA ASN A 23 34.37 -19.62 -11.30
C ASN A 23 33.14 -20.34 -11.91
N PRO A 24 32.74 -21.52 -11.40
CA PRO A 24 31.65 -22.31 -12.00
C PRO A 24 30.29 -21.57 -11.99
N PHE A 25 30.10 -20.62 -11.08
CA PHE A 25 28.85 -19.87 -10.90
C PHE A 25 28.68 -18.68 -11.87
N GLU A 26 29.76 -18.23 -12.52
CA GLU A 26 29.68 -17.23 -13.60
C GLU A 26 29.27 -17.86 -14.93
N LEU A 27 29.49 -19.18 -15.06
CA LEU A 27 29.34 -19.92 -16.32
C LEU A 27 28.06 -20.76 -16.35
N TYR A 28 27.59 -21.22 -15.18
CA TYR A 28 26.39 -22.05 -15.06
C TYR A 28 25.45 -21.46 -14.02
N THR A 29 24.43 -20.74 -14.50
CA THR A 29 23.29 -20.33 -13.70
C THR A 29 22.08 -21.18 -14.03
N LEU A 30 21.36 -21.63 -12.99
CA LEU A 30 20.06 -22.25 -13.17
C LEU A 30 19.05 -21.15 -13.53
N PRO A 31 18.22 -21.30 -14.58
CA PRO A 31 17.21 -20.33 -14.97
C PRO A 31 15.98 -20.41 -14.03
N LEU A 32 16.23 -20.36 -12.72
CA LEU A 32 15.19 -20.47 -11.70
C LEU A 32 14.22 -19.28 -11.75
N GLU A 33 14.72 -18.10 -12.10
CA GLU A 33 13.89 -16.91 -12.33
C GLU A 33 12.82 -17.18 -13.39
N ASP A 34 13.23 -17.62 -14.59
CA ASP A 34 12.32 -17.93 -15.69
C ASP A 34 11.29 -19.00 -15.28
N TRP A 35 11.74 -20.07 -14.61
CA TRP A 35 10.84 -21.14 -14.16
C TRP A 35 9.81 -20.67 -13.13
N ILE A 36 10.20 -19.79 -12.21
CA ILE A 36 9.29 -19.24 -11.20
C ILE A 36 8.29 -18.29 -11.86
N THR A 37 8.76 -17.43 -12.77
CA THR A 37 7.91 -16.52 -13.52
C THR A 37 6.89 -17.28 -14.35
N ASP A 38 7.31 -18.26 -15.15
CA ASP A 38 6.42 -19.10 -15.96
C ASP A 38 5.37 -19.82 -15.10
N ALA A 39 5.78 -20.33 -13.93
CA ALA A 39 4.88 -21.03 -13.02
C ALA A 39 3.83 -20.09 -12.42
N ILE A 40 4.22 -18.88 -12.00
CA ILE A 40 3.30 -17.88 -11.45
C ILE A 40 2.34 -17.40 -12.53
N ASP A 41 2.85 -17.06 -13.71
CA ASP A 41 2.03 -16.57 -14.82
C ASP A 41 1.00 -17.62 -15.24
N TYR A 42 1.41 -18.90 -15.32
CA TYR A 42 0.47 -20.00 -15.54
C TYR A 42 -0.63 -20.09 -14.47
N LEU A 43 -0.29 -19.91 -13.18
CA LEU A 43 -1.28 -19.91 -12.11
C LEU A 43 -2.23 -18.72 -12.20
N VAL A 44 -1.73 -17.54 -12.55
CA VAL A 44 -2.52 -16.32 -12.69
C VAL A 44 -3.47 -16.43 -13.87
N ASP A 45 -2.99 -16.89 -15.03
CA ASP A 45 -3.80 -16.97 -16.24
C ASP A 45 -4.91 -18.04 -16.15
N ASN A 46 -4.66 -19.14 -15.43
CA ASN A 46 -5.58 -20.28 -15.39
C ASN A 46 -6.41 -20.39 -14.11
N TYR A 47 -5.89 -19.94 -12.96
CA TYR A 47 -6.47 -20.21 -11.64
C TYR A 47 -6.83 -18.96 -10.83
N ARG A 48 -6.56 -17.74 -11.33
CA ARG A 48 -6.94 -16.51 -10.63
C ARG A 48 -8.43 -16.45 -10.23
N PRO A 49 -9.41 -16.84 -11.07
CA PRO A 49 -10.82 -16.86 -10.66
C PRO A 49 -11.08 -17.80 -9.47
N PHE A 50 -10.38 -18.94 -9.39
CA PHE A 50 -10.48 -19.88 -8.28
C PHE A 50 -9.93 -19.28 -6.98
N PHE A 51 -8.74 -18.65 -7.03
CA PHE A 51 -8.16 -17.97 -5.87
C PHE A 51 -9.02 -16.80 -5.40
N GLN A 52 -9.57 -16.00 -6.32
CA GLN A 52 -10.50 -14.93 -6.00
C GLN A 52 -11.79 -15.47 -5.35
N ALA A 53 -12.34 -16.59 -5.82
CA ALA A 53 -13.51 -17.21 -5.22
C ALA A 53 -13.25 -17.68 -3.78
N ILE A 54 -12.09 -18.30 -3.52
CA ILE A 54 -11.67 -18.72 -2.17
C ILE A 54 -11.50 -17.54 -1.23
N SER A 55 -11.16 -16.35 -1.75
CA SER A 55 -11.01 -15.14 -0.94
C SER A 55 -12.33 -14.52 -0.47
N THR A 56 -13.47 -14.99 -0.97
CA THR A 56 -14.80 -14.41 -0.68
C THR A 56 -15.19 -14.41 0.80
N PRO A 57 -14.96 -15.48 1.59
CA PRO A 57 -15.25 -15.45 3.03
C PRO A 57 -14.38 -14.44 3.77
N ILE A 58 -13.10 -14.31 3.37
CA ILE A 58 -12.17 -13.34 3.94
C ILE A 58 -12.67 -11.92 3.65
N ARG A 59 -13.02 -11.65 2.39
CA ARG A 59 -13.61 -10.39 1.94
C ARG A 59 -14.86 -10.04 2.73
N SER A 60 -15.81 -10.96 2.81
CA SER A 60 -17.10 -10.73 3.47
C SER A 60 -16.93 -10.44 4.96
N THR A 61 -16.00 -11.16 5.61
CA THR A 61 -15.67 -10.90 7.01
C THR A 61 -15.04 -9.53 7.18
N LEU A 62 -14.03 -9.21 6.36
CA LEU A 62 -13.31 -7.94 6.43
C LEU A 62 -14.23 -6.74 6.18
N GLU A 63 -14.97 -6.75 5.07
CA GLU A 63 -15.90 -5.67 4.70
C GLU A 63 -17.02 -5.53 5.73
N GLY A 64 -17.50 -6.64 6.31
CA GLY A 64 -18.46 -6.64 7.40
C GLY A 64 -17.89 -5.99 8.68
N MET A 65 -16.65 -6.29 9.05
CA MET A 65 -15.99 -5.69 10.22
C MET A 65 -15.70 -4.20 10.02
N GLN A 66 -15.19 -3.82 8.86
CA GLN A 66 -14.94 -2.42 8.53
C GLN A 66 -16.23 -1.62 8.46
N GLY A 67 -17.25 -2.15 7.78
CA GLY A 67 -18.57 -1.54 7.73
C GLY A 67 -19.15 -1.33 9.12
N LEU A 68 -19.02 -2.32 10.01
CA LEU A 68 -19.45 -2.20 11.41
C LEU A 68 -18.70 -1.11 12.17
N PHE A 69 -17.36 -1.09 12.11
CA PHE A 69 -16.56 -0.14 12.89
C PHE A 69 -16.63 1.29 12.34
N LEU A 70 -16.76 1.47 11.02
CA LEU A 70 -16.81 2.79 10.40
C LEU A 70 -18.24 3.37 10.38
N ALA A 71 -19.29 2.54 10.42
CA ALA A 71 -20.66 3.03 10.50
C ALA A 71 -21.04 3.55 11.91
N ILE A 72 -20.37 3.06 12.96
CA ILE A 72 -20.67 3.46 14.34
C ILE A 72 -19.89 4.75 14.66
N PRO A 73 -20.55 5.83 15.14
CA PRO A 73 -19.87 7.04 15.58
C PRO A 73 -18.76 6.75 16.62
N PRO A 74 -17.60 7.43 16.54
CA PRO A 74 -16.41 7.10 17.34
C PRO A 74 -16.65 6.96 18.84
N LEU A 75 -17.43 7.86 19.43
CA LEU A 75 -17.73 7.85 20.87
C LEU A 75 -18.53 6.61 21.30
N ILE A 76 -19.47 6.18 20.47
CA ILE A 76 -20.30 5.00 20.74
C ILE A 76 -19.44 3.74 20.64
N LEU A 77 -18.62 3.65 19.59
CA LEU A 77 -17.72 2.51 19.40
C LEU A 77 -16.68 2.42 20.52
N LEU A 78 -16.15 3.55 20.99
CA LEU A 78 -15.23 3.62 22.13
C LEU A 78 -15.85 3.02 23.40
N ILE A 79 -17.11 3.36 23.69
CA ILE A 79 -17.84 2.80 24.84
C ILE A 79 -18.04 1.30 24.65
N ILE A 80 -18.46 0.85 23.46
CA ILE A 80 -18.67 -0.57 23.16
C ILE A 80 -17.37 -1.37 23.36
N LEU A 81 -16.26 -0.91 22.77
CA LEU A 81 -14.96 -1.58 22.91
C LEU A 81 -14.46 -1.55 24.35
N GLY A 82 -14.70 -0.47 25.09
CA GLY A 82 -14.44 -0.38 26.53
C GLY A 82 -15.23 -1.41 27.35
N LEU A 83 -16.52 -1.58 27.05
CA LEU A 83 -17.38 -2.57 27.70
C LEU A 83 -16.95 -4.01 27.37
N ILE A 84 -16.57 -4.27 26.12
CA ILE A 84 -16.02 -5.56 25.69
C ILE A 84 -14.71 -5.84 26.44
N ALA A 85 -13.80 -4.87 26.51
CA ALA A 85 -12.56 -4.99 27.26
C ALA A 85 -12.82 -5.23 28.76
N TRP A 86 -13.83 -4.58 29.35
CA TRP A 86 -14.23 -4.84 30.73
C TRP A 86 -14.72 -6.28 30.92
N GLN A 87 -15.56 -6.76 30.01
CA GLN A 87 -16.12 -8.11 30.07
C GLN A 87 -15.04 -9.19 29.90
N LEU A 88 -14.08 -8.99 29.02
CA LEU A 88 -13.04 -9.97 28.71
C LEU A 88 -11.84 -9.91 29.68
N ALA A 89 -11.40 -8.71 30.03
CA ALA A 89 -10.11 -8.47 30.66
C ALA A 89 -10.17 -7.68 31.98
N GLY A 90 -11.38 -7.26 32.41
CA GLY A 90 -11.60 -6.56 33.69
C GLY A 90 -11.50 -5.03 33.59
N GLY A 91 -11.98 -4.34 34.64
CA GLY A 91 -12.21 -2.89 34.60
C GLY A 91 -10.94 -2.05 34.41
N ARG A 92 -9.79 -2.52 34.90
CA ARG A 92 -8.50 -1.85 34.68
C ARG A 92 -8.15 -1.84 33.19
N ILE A 93 -8.24 -2.98 32.52
CA ILE A 93 -7.95 -3.10 31.09
C ILE A 93 -8.97 -2.33 30.25
N ALA A 94 -10.23 -2.26 30.68
CA ALA A 94 -11.25 -1.41 30.05
C ALA A 94 -10.83 0.06 30.05
N ILE A 95 -10.39 0.60 31.18
CA ILE A 95 -9.91 1.99 31.28
C ILE A 95 -8.70 2.19 30.37
N TYR A 96 -7.72 1.28 30.40
CA TYR A 96 -6.57 1.35 29.49
C TYR A 96 -6.97 1.36 28.01
N THR A 97 -7.96 0.54 27.64
CA THR A 97 -8.48 0.45 26.27
C THR A 97 -9.15 1.76 25.86
N VAL A 98 -10.05 2.30 26.71
CA VAL A 98 -10.74 3.56 26.44
C VAL A 98 -9.73 4.72 26.32
N VAL A 99 -8.77 4.81 27.24
CA VAL A 99 -7.73 5.85 27.18
C VAL A 99 -6.88 5.71 25.92
N GLY A 100 -6.38 4.52 25.61
CA GLY A 100 -5.54 4.29 24.44
C GLY A 100 -6.25 4.55 23.12
N LEU A 101 -7.50 4.10 22.95
CA LEU A 101 -8.30 4.38 21.76
C LEU A 101 -8.67 5.87 21.66
N SER A 102 -8.92 6.55 22.78
CA SER A 102 -9.15 8.00 22.79
C SER A 102 -7.91 8.76 22.29
N LEU A 103 -6.72 8.35 22.74
CA LEU A 103 -5.46 8.95 22.27
C LEU A 103 -5.29 8.78 20.75
N ILE A 104 -5.56 7.58 20.22
CA ILE A 104 -5.55 7.32 18.77
C ILE A 104 -6.55 8.23 18.03
N GLY A 105 -7.74 8.43 18.60
CA GLY A 105 -8.75 9.34 18.05
C GLY A 105 -8.29 10.80 18.01
N PHE A 106 -7.74 11.31 19.12
CA PHE A 106 -7.31 12.71 19.22
C PHE A 106 -6.11 13.07 18.35
N VAL A 107 -5.27 12.09 17.98
CA VAL A 107 -4.18 12.31 17.01
C VAL A 107 -4.65 12.19 15.54
N GLY A 108 -5.96 12.03 15.30
CA GLY A 108 -6.53 11.97 13.94
C GLY A 108 -6.38 10.61 13.25
N ALA A 109 -6.04 9.55 13.99
CA ALA A 109 -5.78 8.22 13.41
C ALA A 109 -6.95 7.22 13.58
N TRP A 110 -8.14 7.69 13.94
CA TRP A 110 -9.29 6.83 14.27
C TRP A 110 -9.70 5.89 13.14
N GLU A 111 -10.00 6.42 11.96
CA GLU A 111 -10.46 5.62 10.81
C GLU A 111 -9.40 4.60 10.41
N ALA A 112 -8.15 5.06 10.28
CA ALA A 112 -7.01 4.21 9.95
C ALA A 112 -6.82 3.08 10.99
N ALA A 113 -7.05 3.37 12.28
CA ALA A 113 -6.98 2.38 13.34
C ALA A 113 -8.12 1.35 13.28
N MET A 114 -9.35 1.77 12.95
CA MET A 114 -10.48 0.84 12.79
C MET A 114 -10.31 -0.08 11.58
N VAL A 115 -9.75 0.44 10.48
CA VAL A 115 -9.37 -0.35 9.31
C VAL A 115 -8.32 -1.39 9.68
N SER A 116 -7.23 -0.97 10.36
CA SER A 116 -6.18 -1.89 10.80
C SER A 116 -6.68 -2.93 11.81
N LEU A 117 -7.55 -2.53 12.74
CA LEU A 117 -8.18 -3.45 13.70
C LEU A 117 -9.05 -4.49 12.97
N SER A 118 -9.83 -4.08 11.98
CA SER A 118 -10.65 -4.99 11.17
C SER A 118 -9.81 -6.01 10.42
N LEU A 119 -8.70 -5.57 9.82
CA LEU A 119 -7.76 -6.43 9.10
C LEU A 119 -7.12 -7.46 10.03
N VAL A 120 -6.61 -7.02 11.18
CA VAL A 120 -5.96 -7.87 12.18
C VAL A 120 -6.93 -8.89 12.73
N LEU A 121 -8.13 -8.47 13.14
CA LEU A 121 -9.14 -9.39 13.69
C LEU A 121 -9.60 -10.40 12.63
N THR A 122 -9.82 -9.96 11.38
CA THR A 122 -10.15 -10.88 10.28
C THR A 122 -9.04 -11.90 10.10
N ALA A 123 -7.78 -11.47 9.99
CA ALA A 123 -6.64 -12.38 9.84
C ALA A 123 -6.56 -13.39 10.99
N VAL A 124 -6.72 -12.92 12.23
CA VAL A 124 -6.66 -13.76 13.43
C VAL A 124 -7.81 -14.78 13.46
N ILE A 125 -9.02 -14.42 13.03
CA ILE A 125 -10.13 -15.36 12.90
C ILE A 125 -9.78 -16.52 11.96
N PHE A 126 -9.27 -16.23 10.76
CA PHE A 126 -8.87 -17.26 9.81
C PHE A 126 -7.65 -18.06 10.29
N CYS A 127 -6.68 -17.40 10.94
CA CYS A 127 -5.57 -18.08 11.60
C CYS A 127 -6.03 -19.03 12.70
N MET A 128 -7.04 -18.67 13.51
CA MET A 128 -7.59 -19.57 14.53
C MET A 128 -8.21 -20.81 13.89
N VAL A 129 -9.03 -20.63 12.85
CA VAL A 129 -9.69 -21.74 12.16
C VAL A 129 -8.67 -22.71 11.56
N VAL A 130 -7.70 -22.20 10.79
CA VAL A 130 -6.72 -23.04 10.10
C VAL A 130 -5.61 -23.50 11.05
N GLY A 131 -5.08 -22.60 11.86
CA GLY A 131 -3.90 -22.83 12.69
C GLY A 131 -4.15 -23.76 13.86
N ILE A 132 -5.29 -23.64 14.55
CA ILE A 132 -5.65 -24.57 15.63
C ILE A 132 -5.93 -25.96 15.04
N SER A 133 -6.66 -26.04 13.93
CA SER A 133 -6.97 -27.31 13.26
C SER A 133 -5.71 -28.05 12.79
N VAL A 134 -4.78 -27.35 12.14
CA VAL A 134 -3.49 -27.92 11.71
C VAL A 134 -2.63 -28.26 12.93
N GLY A 135 -2.64 -27.43 13.98
CA GLY A 135 -1.93 -27.69 15.23
C GLY A 135 -2.39 -28.97 15.93
N ILE A 136 -3.70 -29.21 16.01
CA ILE A 136 -4.30 -30.44 16.54
C ILE A 136 -3.89 -31.65 15.67
N ALA A 137 -3.90 -31.50 14.34
CA ALA A 137 -3.48 -32.56 13.42
C ALA A 137 -1.99 -32.93 13.59
N CYS A 138 -1.12 -31.94 13.76
CA CYS A 138 0.29 -32.14 14.06
C CYS A 138 0.51 -32.85 15.41
N ALA A 139 -0.21 -32.43 16.47
CA ALA A 139 -0.12 -33.07 17.78
C ALA A 139 -0.53 -34.54 17.73
N SER A 140 -1.54 -34.86 16.92
CA SER A 140 -2.09 -36.20 16.78
C SER A 140 -1.21 -37.12 15.92
N ASN A 141 -0.38 -36.58 15.02
CA ASN A 141 0.40 -37.39 14.06
C ASN A 141 1.77 -36.78 13.72
N LEU A 142 2.83 -37.45 14.18
CA LEU A 142 4.23 -37.07 13.91
C LEU A 142 4.59 -36.99 12.41
N LYS A 143 3.91 -37.74 11.54
CA LYS A 143 4.17 -37.66 10.09
C LYS A 143 3.60 -36.37 9.49
N ILE A 144 2.43 -35.94 9.97
CA ILE A 144 1.82 -34.66 9.56
C ILE A 144 2.71 -33.52 10.03
N GLU A 145 3.18 -33.56 11.28
CA GLU A 145 4.10 -32.56 11.83
C GLU A 145 5.38 -32.44 10.99
N LYS A 146 6.04 -33.57 10.67
CA LYS A 146 7.25 -33.57 9.82
C LYS A 146 7.00 -33.06 8.40
N LEU A 147 5.79 -33.25 7.87
CA LEU A 147 5.41 -32.73 6.55
C LEU A 147 5.15 -31.22 6.59
N VAL A 148 4.49 -30.73 7.64
CA VAL A 148 4.07 -29.33 7.77
C VAL A 148 5.23 -28.42 8.20
N GLN A 149 6.16 -28.92 9.00
CA GLN A 149 7.24 -28.12 9.60
C GLN A 149 8.09 -27.32 8.58
N PRO A 150 8.56 -27.89 7.45
CA PRO A 150 9.32 -27.13 6.45
C PRO A 150 8.53 -25.94 5.86
N PHE A 151 7.21 -26.08 5.69
CA PHE A 151 6.37 -24.99 5.23
C PHE A 151 6.26 -23.89 6.28
N LEU A 152 6.09 -24.25 7.56
CA LEU A 152 6.08 -23.27 8.65
C LEU A 152 7.40 -22.52 8.79
N ASP A 153 8.53 -23.19 8.53
CA ASP A 153 9.86 -22.58 8.51
C ASP A 153 10.00 -21.63 7.31
N ALA A 154 9.57 -22.05 6.12
CA ALA A 154 9.58 -21.20 4.94
C ALA A 154 8.69 -19.95 5.12
N MET A 155 7.49 -20.09 5.68
CA MET A 155 6.56 -18.98 5.91
C MET A 155 7.11 -17.91 6.87
N GLN A 156 7.99 -18.29 7.81
CA GLN A 156 8.60 -17.35 8.76
C GLN A 156 9.95 -16.80 8.31
N THR A 157 10.68 -17.52 7.46
CA THR A 157 12.05 -17.15 7.07
C THR A 157 12.12 -16.51 5.68
N LEU A 158 11.15 -16.78 4.80
CA LEU A 158 11.06 -16.07 3.52
C LEU A 158 10.69 -14.61 3.77
N PRO A 159 11.46 -13.65 3.22
CA PRO A 159 11.08 -12.25 3.28
C PRO A 159 9.69 -12.05 2.69
N SER A 160 8.85 -11.29 3.39
CA SER A 160 7.45 -11.08 3.03
C SER A 160 7.27 -10.59 1.59
N PHE A 161 8.12 -9.67 1.14
CA PHE A 161 8.10 -9.13 -0.22
C PHE A 161 8.18 -10.18 -1.33
N VAL A 162 8.86 -11.31 -1.07
CA VAL A 162 9.02 -12.39 -2.06
C VAL A 162 7.67 -13.03 -2.39
N TYR A 163 6.84 -13.31 -1.39
CA TYR A 163 5.54 -13.95 -1.62
C TYR A 163 4.38 -12.94 -1.77
N LEU A 164 4.56 -11.67 -1.38
CA LEU A 164 3.55 -10.63 -1.57
C LEU A 164 3.21 -10.41 -3.05
N VAL A 165 4.21 -10.43 -3.93
CA VAL A 165 4.00 -10.24 -5.38
C VAL A 165 3.10 -11.33 -5.97
N PRO A 166 3.41 -12.64 -5.82
CA PRO A 166 2.50 -13.70 -6.25
C PRO A 166 1.11 -13.64 -5.61
N VAL A 167 1.01 -13.31 -4.30
CA VAL A 167 -0.28 -13.16 -3.61
C VAL A 167 -1.12 -12.05 -4.25
N VAL A 168 -0.51 -10.91 -4.58
CA VAL A 168 -1.18 -9.83 -5.30
C VAL A 168 -1.60 -10.26 -6.71
N MET A 169 -0.73 -10.97 -7.45
CA MET A 169 -1.08 -11.43 -8.80
C MET A 169 -2.26 -12.42 -8.79
N LEU A 170 -2.34 -13.31 -7.79
CA LEU A 170 -3.40 -14.32 -7.69
C LEU A 170 -4.71 -13.81 -7.07
N PHE A 171 -4.62 -12.97 -6.04
CA PHE A 171 -5.79 -12.51 -5.27
C PHE A 171 -6.22 -11.07 -5.63
N GLY A 172 -5.45 -10.38 -6.45
CA GLY A 172 -5.64 -8.98 -6.82
C GLY A 172 -5.02 -8.00 -5.83
N ILE A 173 -5.40 -6.73 -5.90
CA ILE A 173 -4.91 -5.68 -5.00
C ILE A 173 -5.99 -5.24 -4.03
N GLY A 174 -5.57 -5.03 -2.79
CA GLY A 174 -6.39 -4.46 -1.73
C GLY A 174 -6.17 -5.20 -0.43
N GLU A 175 -7.15 -5.06 0.45
CA GLU A 175 -7.01 -5.46 1.83
C GLU A 175 -7.10 -6.97 2.03
N VAL A 176 -7.84 -7.69 1.18
CA VAL A 176 -7.99 -9.16 1.22
C VAL A 176 -6.65 -9.88 0.99
N PRO A 177 -5.88 -9.60 -0.07
CA PRO A 177 -4.49 -10.08 -0.21
C PRO A 177 -3.62 -9.73 1.01
N GLY A 178 -3.81 -8.54 1.60
CA GLY A 178 -3.17 -8.12 2.83
C GLY A 178 -3.51 -9.03 4.02
N VAL A 179 -4.78 -9.38 4.20
CA VAL A 179 -5.21 -10.36 5.21
C VAL A 179 -4.57 -11.73 4.95
N ILE A 180 -4.52 -12.19 3.70
CA ILE A 180 -3.94 -13.49 3.34
C ILE A 180 -2.44 -13.53 3.67
N ALA A 181 -1.69 -12.50 3.24
CA ALA A 181 -0.27 -12.36 3.56
C ALA A 181 -0.04 -12.30 5.08
N THR A 182 -0.92 -11.58 5.78
CA THR A 182 -0.91 -11.52 7.25
C THR A 182 -1.16 -12.89 7.88
N CYS A 183 -2.08 -13.68 7.34
CA CYS A 183 -2.34 -15.05 7.80
C CYS A 183 -1.12 -15.95 7.60
N ILE A 184 -0.49 -15.90 6.42
CA ILE A 184 0.72 -16.68 6.10
C ILE A 184 1.82 -16.39 7.13
N PHE A 185 2.00 -15.12 7.50
CA PHE A 185 3.02 -14.75 8.47
C PHE A 185 2.66 -15.08 9.92
N ALA A 186 1.38 -14.97 10.31
CA ALA A 186 0.92 -15.08 11.69
C ALA A 186 0.54 -16.52 12.12
N ILE A 187 0.19 -17.41 11.18
CA ILE A 187 -0.27 -18.76 11.50
C ILE A 187 0.80 -19.71 12.09
N PRO A 188 2.10 -19.62 11.76
CA PRO A 188 3.09 -20.60 12.23
C PRO A 188 3.25 -20.71 13.76
N PRO A 189 3.38 -19.62 14.55
CA PRO A 189 3.46 -19.75 16.00
C PRO A 189 2.18 -20.33 16.60
N LEU A 190 1.01 -20.04 16.02
CA LEU A 190 -0.26 -20.60 16.49
C LEU A 190 -0.32 -22.12 16.29
N ILE A 191 0.10 -22.62 15.12
CA ILE A 191 0.20 -24.07 14.86
C ILE A 191 1.18 -24.72 15.85
N ARG A 192 2.36 -24.11 16.04
CA ARG A 192 3.42 -24.63 16.92
C ARG A 192 2.98 -24.69 18.37
N LEU A 193 2.39 -23.62 18.88
CA LEU A 193 1.96 -23.54 20.28
C LEU A 193 0.73 -24.40 20.54
N THR A 194 -0.15 -24.59 19.57
CA THR A 194 -1.24 -25.57 19.66
C THR A 194 -0.70 -26.99 19.74
N ASN A 195 0.23 -27.36 18.84
CA ASN A 195 0.88 -28.67 18.85
C ASN A 195 1.60 -28.93 20.19
N LEU A 196 2.41 -27.96 20.64
CA LEU A 196 3.15 -28.04 21.89
C LEU A 196 2.21 -28.17 23.10
N GLY A 197 1.16 -27.35 23.17
CA GLY A 197 0.21 -27.36 24.28
C GLY A 197 -0.46 -28.72 24.46
N ILE A 198 -0.92 -29.34 23.37
CA ILE A 198 -1.58 -30.65 23.39
C ILE A 198 -0.60 -31.75 23.82
N ARG A 199 0.65 -31.71 23.32
CA ARG A 199 1.69 -32.69 23.68
C ARG A 199 2.20 -32.57 25.12
N GLN A 200 2.10 -31.39 25.72
CA GLN A 200 2.53 -31.13 27.10
C GLN A 200 1.50 -31.54 28.16
N VAL A 201 0.30 -31.95 27.75
CA VAL A 201 -0.70 -32.50 28.68
C VAL A 201 -0.15 -33.78 29.30
N SER A 202 -0.19 -33.85 30.63
CA SER A 202 0.33 -34.99 31.40
C SER A 202 -0.29 -36.31 30.93
N THR A 203 0.57 -37.29 30.68
CA THR A 203 0.18 -38.63 30.24
C THR A 203 -0.70 -39.30 31.28
N GLU A 204 -0.46 -39.07 32.57
CA GLU A 204 -1.25 -39.63 33.67
C GLU A 204 -2.72 -39.19 33.61
N VAL A 205 -2.99 -37.93 33.24
CA VAL A 205 -4.37 -37.43 33.09
C VAL A 205 -5.04 -38.06 31.88
N VAL A 206 -4.30 -38.29 30.79
CA VAL A 206 -4.79 -38.96 29.59
C VAL A 206 -5.09 -40.44 29.85
N GLU A 207 -4.19 -41.16 30.52
CA GLU A 207 -4.38 -42.56 30.89
C GLU A 207 -5.57 -42.74 31.85
N ALA A 208 -5.73 -41.82 32.81
CA ALA A 208 -6.89 -41.80 33.68
C ALA A 208 -8.20 -41.65 32.88
N ALA A 209 -8.27 -40.69 31.96
CA ALA A 209 -9.47 -40.49 31.13
C ALA A 209 -9.80 -41.73 30.28
N ILE A 210 -8.80 -42.39 29.71
CA ILE A 210 -8.96 -43.64 28.95
C ILE A 210 -9.47 -44.77 29.87
N ALA A 211 -8.93 -44.89 31.09
CA ALA A 211 -9.37 -45.88 32.07
C ALA A 211 -10.84 -45.72 32.50
N PHE A 212 -11.37 -44.48 32.48
CA PHE A 212 -12.79 -44.18 32.69
C PHE A 212 -13.68 -44.38 31.44
N GLY A 213 -13.12 -44.88 30.34
CA GLY A 213 -13.87 -45.25 29.13
C GLY A 213 -13.99 -44.14 28.08
N SER A 214 -13.24 -43.03 28.21
CA SER A 214 -13.25 -41.96 27.21
C SER A 214 -12.62 -42.42 25.88
N THR A 215 -13.33 -42.17 24.77
CA THR A 215 -12.81 -42.39 23.42
C THR A 215 -11.68 -41.40 23.09
N PRO A 216 -10.81 -41.67 22.10
CA PRO A 216 -9.74 -40.74 21.72
C PRO A 216 -10.23 -39.34 21.34
N ALA A 217 -11.42 -39.24 20.75
CA ALA A 217 -12.04 -37.95 20.45
C ALA A 217 -12.47 -37.21 21.73
N GLN A 218 -13.07 -37.92 22.70
CA GLN A 218 -13.42 -37.34 24.01
C GLN A 218 -12.17 -36.92 24.78
N VAL A 219 -11.11 -37.73 24.78
CA VAL A 219 -9.83 -37.35 25.40
C VAL A 219 -9.27 -36.08 24.75
N MET A 220 -9.28 -35.96 23.43
CA MET A 220 -8.79 -34.77 22.74
C MET A 220 -9.62 -33.52 23.12
N TRP A 221 -10.95 -33.58 22.96
CA TRP A 221 -11.82 -32.40 23.08
C TRP A 221 -12.19 -32.04 24.53
N GLU A 222 -12.28 -33.02 25.43
CA GLU A 222 -12.71 -32.80 26.82
C GLU A 222 -11.56 -32.77 27.82
N VAL A 223 -10.37 -33.28 27.46
CA VAL A 223 -9.20 -33.32 28.35
C VAL A 223 -8.03 -32.52 27.79
N GLN A 224 -7.50 -32.91 26.62
CA GLN A 224 -6.26 -32.32 26.12
C GLN A 224 -6.42 -30.86 25.68
N ILE A 225 -7.43 -30.53 24.89
CA ILE A 225 -7.66 -29.16 24.41
C ILE A 225 -7.91 -28.20 25.59
N PRO A 226 -8.82 -28.49 26.55
CA PRO A 226 -9.01 -27.63 27.72
C PRO A 226 -7.73 -27.37 28.51
N LEU A 227 -6.91 -28.41 28.75
CA LEU A 227 -5.63 -28.28 29.46
C LEU A 227 -4.55 -27.56 28.64
N ALA A 228 -4.63 -27.62 27.31
CA ALA A 228 -3.73 -26.93 26.39
C ALA A 228 -4.14 -25.47 26.11
N MET A 229 -5.33 -25.03 26.52
CA MET A 229 -5.87 -23.70 26.23
C MET A 229 -4.93 -22.55 26.59
N PRO A 230 -4.20 -22.54 27.71
CA PRO A 230 -3.26 -21.46 28.01
C PRO A 230 -2.18 -21.29 26.93
N THR A 231 -1.66 -22.41 26.42
CA THR A 231 -0.64 -22.42 25.35
C THR A 231 -1.25 -22.05 23.99
N ILE A 232 -2.46 -22.52 23.69
CA ILE A 232 -3.20 -22.12 22.48
C ILE A 232 -3.48 -20.61 22.48
N LEU A 233 -3.93 -20.06 23.62
CA LEU A 233 -4.17 -18.61 23.79
C LEU A 233 -2.89 -17.79 23.68
N ALA A 234 -1.75 -18.32 24.15
CA ALA A 234 -0.45 -17.71 23.89
C ALA A 234 -0.12 -17.70 22.38
N GLY A 235 -0.46 -18.77 21.65
CA GLY A 235 -0.36 -18.83 20.20
C GLY A 235 -1.22 -17.79 19.49
N ILE A 236 -2.46 -17.58 19.96
CA ILE A 236 -3.35 -16.55 19.44
C ILE A 236 -2.77 -15.15 19.70
N ASN A 237 -2.21 -14.90 20.89
CA ASN A 237 -1.54 -13.64 21.18
C ASN A 237 -0.38 -13.36 20.21
N GLN A 238 0.45 -14.37 19.93
CA GLN A 238 1.53 -14.24 18.94
C GLN A 238 1.00 -13.97 17.54
N ALA A 239 -0.08 -14.64 17.13
CA ALA A 239 -0.72 -14.38 15.84
C ALA A 239 -1.24 -12.94 15.73
N ILE A 240 -1.84 -12.39 16.79
CA ILE A 240 -2.30 -10.99 16.84
C ILE A 240 -1.11 -10.02 16.70
N LEU A 241 -0.04 -10.23 17.46
CA LEU A 241 1.13 -9.36 17.45
C LEU A 241 1.84 -9.36 16.09
N LEU A 242 2.04 -10.54 15.50
CA LEU A 242 2.60 -10.67 14.15
C LEU A 242 1.67 -10.08 13.10
N ALA A 243 0.35 -10.22 13.25
CA ALA A 243 -0.61 -9.64 12.33
C ALA A 243 -0.55 -8.11 12.31
N LEU A 244 -0.39 -7.49 13.47
CA LEU A 244 -0.18 -6.05 13.57
C LEU A 244 1.14 -5.60 12.95
N SER A 245 2.24 -6.32 13.20
CA SER A 245 3.53 -6.02 12.58
C SER A 245 3.45 -6.11 11.05
N MET A 246 2.78 -7.16 10.55
CA MET A 246 2.62 -7.38 9.12
C MET A 246 1.70 -6.33 8.47
N SER A 247 0.79 -5.69 9.20
CA SER A 247 -0.10 -4.65 8.67
C SER A 247 0.66 -3.50 7.99
N VAL A 248 1.83 -3.10 8.54
CA VAL A 248 2.71 -2.07 7.93
C VAL A 248 3.27 -2.55 6.60
N VAL A 249 3.79 -3.78 6.58
CA VAL A 249 4.35 -4.38 5.36
C VAL A 249 3.28 -4.52 4.29
N THR A 250 2.08 -4.99 4.66
CA THR A 250 0.97 -5.12 3.70
C THR A 250 0.49 -3.77 3.16
N SER A 251 0.73 -2.67 3.88
CA SER A 251 0.40 -1.34 3.37
C SER A 251 1.23 -0.95 2.13
N MET A 252 2.38 -1.60 1.90
CA MET A 252 3.20 -1.40 0.69
C MET A 252 2.55 -1.94 -0.58
N ILE A 253 1.56 -2.83 -0.45
CA ILE A 253 0.72 -3.32 -1.55
C ILE A 253 -0.65 -2.62 -1.60
N GLY A 254 -0.78 -1.45 -0.96
CA GLY A 254 -1.97 -0.60 -1.03
C GLY A 254 -3.11 -1.05 -0.12
N VAL A 255 -2.77 -1.70 0.99
CA VAL A 255 -3.70 -1.98 2.09
C VAL A 255 -3.84 -0.71 2.92
N ALA A 256 -5.08 -0.33 3.23
CA ALA A 256 -5.35 0.88 4.00
C ALA A 256 -5.14 0.67 5.51
N GLY A 257 -5.10 1.78 6.25
CA GLY A 257 -5.00 1.80 7.70
C GLY A 257 -3.73 2.47 8.22
N LEU A 258 -3.38 2.18 9.48
CA LEU A 258 -2.26 2.83 10.17
C LEU A 258 -0.91 2.59 9.48
N GLY A 259 -0.69 1.40 8.92
CA GLY A 259 0.53 1.10 8.18
C GLY A 259 0.71 2.01 6.96
N GLN A 260 -0.38 2.33 6.26
CA GLN A 260 -0.35 3.26 5.13
C GLN A 260 -0.01 4.68 5.58
N MET A 261 -0.54 5.11 6.72
CA MET A 261 -0.19 6.41 7.33
C MET A 261 1.31 6.50 7.63
N VAL A 262 1.90 5.43 8.17
CA VAL A 262 3.36 5.34 8.40
C VAL A 262 4.13 5.42 7.09
N LEU A 263 3.75 4.63 6.08
CA LEU A 263 4.44 4.61 4.79
C LEU A 263 4.31 5.92 4.02
N GLN A 264 3.17 6.60 4.12
CA GLN A 264 3.00 7.94 3.55
C GLN A 264 3.88 8.95 4.28
N GLY A 265 3.94 8.88 5.61
CA GLY A 265 4.83 9.72 6.40
C GLY A 265 6.30 9.49 6.02
N LEU A 266 6.72 8.23 5.88
CA LEU A 266 8.07 7.88 5.43
C LEU A 266 8.34 8.31 3.97
N GLY A 267 7.40 8.07 3.06
CA GLY A 267 7.56 8.41 1.65
C GLY A 267 7.56 9.92 1.36
N ARG A 268 6.95 10.71 2.26
CA ARG A 268 6.96 12.18 2.24
C ARG A 268 7.98 12.79 3.20
N LEU A 269 8.73 11.93 3.91
CA LEU A 269 9.55 12.23 5.10
C LEU A 269 8.91 13.23 6.09
N ASN A 270 7.59 13.16 6.18
CA ASN A 270 6.82 13.75 7.26
C ASN A 270 6.94 12.83 8.48
N VAL A 271 8.01 13.05 9.26
CA VAL A 271 8.29 12.32 10.50
C VAL A 271 7.12 12.42 11.48
N GLY A 272 6.41 13.55 11.50
CA GLY A 272 5.21 13.75 12.32
C GLY A 272 4.11 12.75 11.98
N LEU A 273 3.69 12.68 10.70
CA LEU A 273 2.69 11.74 10.22
C LEU A 273 3.10 10.28 10.44
N ALA A 274 4.38 9.96 10.16
CA ALA A 274 4.93 8.62 10.42
C ALA A 274 4.88 8.26 11.91
N THR A 275 5.19 9.22 12.79
CA THR A 275 5.16 9.04 14.25
C THR A 275 3.74 8.87 14.75
N VAL A 276 2.77 9.66 14.27
CA VAL A 276 1.35 9.52 14.63
C VAL A 276 0.83 8.14 14.25
N GLY A 277 1.10 7.68 13.02
CA GLY A 277 0.75 6.34 12.57
C GLY A 277 1.43 5.25 13.43
N GLY A 278 2.74 5.38 13.65
CA GLY A 278 3.54 4.42 14.41
C GLY A 278 3.13 4.30 15.88
N LEU A 279 2.92 5.42 16.57
CA LEU A 279 2.42 5.45 17.95
C LEU A 279 1.02 4.83 18.04
N SER A 280 0.16 5.07 17.05
CA SER A 280 -1.17 4.48 17.00
C SER A 280 -1.12 2.96 16.84
N ILE A 281 -0.19 2.43 16.03
CA ILE A 281 0.05 0.99 15.90
C ILE A 281 0.54 0.40 17.23
N VAL A 282 1.49 1.05 17.89
CA VAL A 282 2.00 0.60 19.20
C VAL A 282 0.91 0.60 20.26
N LEU A 283 0.09 1.65 20.34
CA LEU A 283 -1.04 1.72 21.26
C LEU A 283 -2.04 0.60 20.98
N MET A 284 -2.38 0.37 19.71
CA MET A 284 -3.27 -0.74 19.31
C MET A 284 -2.68 -2.10 19.71
N ALA A 285 -1.39 -2.31 19.47
CA ALA A 285 -0.69 -3.54 19.84
C ALA A 285 -0.71 -3.79 21.36
N ILE A 286 -0.44 -2.76 22.16
CA ILE A 286 -0.48 -2.85 23.62
C ILE A 286 -1.90 -3.17 24.10
N ILE A 287 -2.93 -2.54 23.52
CA ILE A 287 -4.33 -2.81 23.88
C ILE A 287 -4.67 -4.28 23.61
N LEU A 288 -4.40 -4.78 22.40
CA LEU A 288 -4.73 -6.16 22.03
C LEU A 288 -3.91 -7.19 22.83
N ASP A 289 -2.63 -6.94 23.07
CA ASP A 289 -1.77 -7.78 23.91
C ASP A 289 -2.31 -7.86 25.34
N ARG A 290 -2.67 -6.73 25.95
CA ARG A 290 -3.18 -6.67 27.32
C ARG A 290 -4.52 -7.38 27.48
N ILE A 291 -5.42 -7.22 26.51
CA ILE A 291 -6.71 -7.93 26.50
C ILE A 291 -6.45 -9.45 26.39
N THR A 292 -5.61 -9.87 25.45
CA THR A 292 -5.37 -11.30 25.19
C THR A 292 -4.65 -11.99 26.35
N GLN A 293 -3.64 -11.34 26.94
CA GLN A 293 -2.95 -11.88 28.13
C GLN A 293 -3.87 -11.99 29.36
N ALA A 294 -4.80 -11.03 29.54
CA ALA A 294 -5.76 -11.09 30.64
C ALA A 294 -6.73 -12.28 30.48
N VAL A 295 -7.13 -12.58 29.25
CA VAL A 295 -7.93 -13.78 28.93
C VAL A 295 -7.12 -15.05 29.22
N SER A 296 -5.84 -15.10 28.86
CA SER A 296 -4.97 -16.27 29.10
C SER A 296 -4.70 -16.57 30.59
N LYS A 297 -4.71 -15.57 31.47
CA LYS A 297 -4.40 -15.73 32.92
C LYS A 297 -5.61 -16.06 33.80
N THR A 298 -6.79 -16.26 33.21
CA THR A 298 -8.09 -16.24 33.92
C THR A 298 -8.45 -17.53 34.70
N ASP A 299 -7.50 -18.45 34.89
CA ASP A 299 -7.73 -19.77 35.51
C ASP A 299 -8.14 -19.76 37.00
N ASN A 300 -8.17 -18.60 37.68
CA ASN A 300 -8.34 -18.53 39.14
C ASN A 300 -9.38 -17.54 39.70
N GLN A 301 -10.28 -16.97 38.88
CA GLN A 301 -11.18 -15.89 39.34
C GLN A 301 -12.65 -16.02 38.85
N GLY A 302 -13.30 -17.17 39.03
CA GLY A 302 -14.74 -17.33 38.77
C GLY A 302 -15.17 -17.29 37.28
N SER A 303 -16.39 -17.74 37.01
CA SER A 303 -16.93 -17.86 35.64
C SER A 303 -16.98 -16.50 34.94
N TRP A 304 -16.69 -16.44 33.62
CA TRP A 304 -16.73 -15.22 32.81
C TRP A 304 -18.04 -14.40 32.96
N GLN A 305 -19.17 -15.08 33.19
CA GLN A 305 -20.49 -14.47 33.44
C GLN A 305 -20.58 -13.66 34.74
N GLN A 306 -19.71 -13.92 35.71
CA GLN A 306 -19.68 -13.22 37.00
C GLN A 306 -18.81 -11.96 36.98
N ARG A 307 -18.17 -11.64 35.84
CA ARG A 307 -17.31 -10.47 35.66
C ARG A 307 -17.94 -9.45 34.71
N GLY A 308 -17.37 -8.25 34.71
CA GLY A 308 -17.70 -7.21 33.74
C GLY A 308 -19.10 -6.59 33.93
N PRO A 309 -19.63 -5.91 32.89
CA PRO A 309 -20.97 -5.35 32.92
C PRO A 309 -22.04 -6.43 33.11
N ILE A 310 -21.85 -7.64 32.59
CA ILE A 310 -22.81 -8.76 32.76
C ILE A 310 -22.85 -9.19 34.23
N GLY A 311 -21.69 -9.39 34.86
CA GLY A 311 -21.58 -9.71 36.28
C GLY A 311 -22.13 -8.60 37.19
N PHE A 312 -21.95 -7.32 36.80
CA PHE A 312 -22.52 -6.17 37.50
C PHE A 312 -24.05 -6.15 37.41
N ILE A 313 -24.63 -6.39 36.23
CA ILE A 313 -26.08 -6.49 36.06
C ILE A 313 -26.64 -7.66 36.89
N LEU A 314 -25.97 -8.81 36.87
CA LEU A 314 -26.38 -9.99 37.65
C LEU A 314 -26.28 -9.76 39.17
N SER A 315 -25.25 -9.05 39.66
CA SER A 315 -25.10 -8.74 41.08
C SER A 315 -26.12 -7.69 41.56
N VAL A 316 -26.41 -6.68 40.74
CA VAL A 316 -27.44 -5.67 40.98
C VAL A 316 -28.84 -6.29 40.97
N SER A 317 -29.12 -7.24 40.06
CA SER A 317 -30.40 -7.98 40.03
C SER A 317 -30.63 -8.84 41.28
N LYS A 318 -29.57 -9.46 41.82
CA LYS A 318 -29.62 -10.20 43.09
C LYS A 318 -29.88 -9.27 44.29
N PHE A 319 -29.36 -8.04 44.24
CA PHE A 319 -29.55 -7.03 45.31
C PHE A 319 -30.96 -6.43 45.30
N LEU A 320 -31.59 -6.28 44.13
CA LEU A 320 -32.91 -5.65 43.97
C LEU A 320 -34.12 -6.59 44.16
N LYS A 321 -33.93 -7.89 44.45
CA LYS A 321 -35.00 -8.91 44.59
C LYS A 321 -36.05 -8.89 43.46
N THR A 322 -35.69 -8.46 42.26
CA THR A 322 -36.56 -8.50 41.09
C THR A 322 -36.12 -9.65 40.18
N PRO A 323 -37.05 -10.47 39.66
CA PRO A 323 -36.67 -11.55 38.77
C PRO A 323 -36.07 -10.96 37.49
N LEU A 324 -35.02 -11.61 37.01
CA LEU A 324 -34.20 -11.27 35.84
C LEU A 324 -34.94 -11.07 34.49
N PRO A 325 -36.16 -11.59 34.21
CA PRO A 325 -36.74 -11.45 32.89
C PRO A 325 -37.24 -10.04 32.56
N SER A 326 -37.34 -9.10 33.51
CA SER A 326 -37.81 -7.74 33.18
C SER A 326 -36.70 -6.82 32.68
N ALA A 327 -35.53 -6.77 33.30
CA ALA A 327 -34.44 -5.87 32.87
C ALA A 327 -33.75 -6.34 31.58
N VAL A 328 -33.53 -7.66 31.44
CA VAL A 328 -32.97 -8.25 30.22
C VAL A 328 -33.99 -8.18 29.08
N ALA A 329 -35.29 -8.36 29.35
CA ALA A 329 -36.31 -8.10 28.35
C ALA A 329 -36.37 -6.62 27.98
N ILE A 330 -36.23 -5.67 28.90
CA ILE A 330 -36.24 -4.22 28.57
C ILE A 330 -35.04 -3.85 27.70
N VAL A 331 -33.83 -4.35 27.99
CA VAL A 331 -32.63 -4.06 27.19
C VAL A 331 -32.64 -4.79 25.84
N LEU A 332 -33.03 -6.08 25.81
CA LEU A 332 -33.18 -6.81 24.55
C LEU A 332 -34.37 -6.30 23.73
N THR A 333 -35.48 -5.89 24.35
CA THR A 333 -36.60 -5.26 23.62
C THR A 333 -36.25 -3.86 23.20
N SER A 334 -35.45 -3.08 23.91
CA SER A 334 -34.99 -1.75 23.42
C SER A 334 -33.88 -1.85 22.39
N LEU A 335 -33.05 -2.90 22.40
CA LEU A 335 -32.11 -3.20 21.31
C LEU A 335 -32.80 -3.85 20.10
N LEU A 336 -33.82 -4.71 20.29
CA LEU A 336 -34.65 -5.26 19.22
C LEU A 336 -35.62 -4.23 18.67
N LEU A 337 -36.22 -3.38 19.50
CA LEU A 337 -36.97 -2.20 19.05
C LEU A 337 -36.02 -1.20 18.41
N GLY A 338 -34.79 -1.04 18.92
CA GLY A 338 -33.76 -0.25 18.25
C GLY A 338 -33.42 -0.81 16.86
N LEU A 339 -33.26 -2.12 16.73
CA LEU A 339 -33.02 -2.81 15.45
C LEU A 339 -34.25 -2.82 14.52
N LEU A 340 -35.45 -2.98 15.07
CA LEU A 340 -36.73 -3.00 14.34
C LEU A 340 -37.15 -1.59 13.92
N VAL A 341 -36.98 -0.60 14.79
CA VAL A 341 -37.10 0.83 14.46
C VAL A 341 -36.01 1.18 13.45
N TRP A 342 -34.77 0.69 13.57
CA TRP A 342 -33.76 0.88 12.53
C TRP A 342 -34.15 0.21 11.20
N GLN A 343 -34.77 -0.98 11.22
CA GLN A 343 -35.27 -1.68 10.03
C GLN A 343 -36.55 -1.06 9.43
N GLN A 344 -37.37 -0.40 10.24
CA GLN A 344 -38.62 0.27 9.81
C GLN A 344 -38.39 1.73 9.41
N VAL A 345 -37.42 2.39 10.03
CA VAL A 345 -37.01 3.77 9.74
C VAL A 345 -36.01 3.82 8.58
N LEU A 346 -35.27 2.74 8.28
CA LEU A 346 -34.46 2.64 7.05
C LEU A 346 -35.29 2.91 5.77
N PRO A 347 -36.44 2.26 5.52
CA PRO A 347 -37.26 2.58 4.36
C PRO A 347 -37.90 3.97 4.39
N GLU A 348 -38.21 4.54 5.57
CA GLU A 348 -38.80 5.89 5.71
C GLU A 348 -37.75 7.01 5.58
N ILE A 349 -36.53 6.82 6.09
CA ILE A 349 -35.39 7.71 5.87
C ILE A 349 -34.90 7.57 4.42
N GLN A 350 -34.89 6.36 3.86
CA GLN A 350 -34.65 6.18 2.43
C GLN A 350 -35.76 6.86 1.63
N GLN A 351 -37.02 6.83 2.08
CA GLN A 351 -38.12 7.57 1.44
C GLN A 351 -38.00 9.08 1.63
N LEU A 352 -37.47 9.60 2.73
CA LEU A 352 -37.28 11.04 2.96
C LEU A 352 -36.03 11.58 2.24
N VAL A 353 -34.98 10.76 2.11
CA VAL A 353 -33.80 11.02 1.28
C VAL A 353 -34.17 10.91 -0.21
N ASN A 354 -34.93 9.89 -0.59
CA ASN A 354 -35.49 9.76 -1.93
C ASN A 354 -36.57 10.82 -2.20
N ALA A 355 -37.29 11.31 -1.18
CA ALA A 355 -38.30 12.36 -1.33
C ALA A 355 -37.64 13.72 -1.53
N ASN A 356 -36.54 14.02 -0.81
CA ASN A 356 -35.71 15.19 -1.08
C ASN A 356 -35.02 15.10 -2.45
N GLN A 357 -34.57 13.92 -2.88
CA GLN A 357 -34.10 13.71 -4.25
C GLN A 357 -35.24 13.79 -5.29
N SER A 358 -36.47 13.42 -4.94
CA SER A 358 -37.61 13.42 -5.88
C SER A 358 -38.29 14.79 -6.04
N ILE A 359 -38.00 15.75 -5.15
CA ILE A 359 -38.47 17.14 -5.28
C ILE A 359 -37.47 17.97 -6.12
N GLU A 360 -36.19 17.59 -6.15
CA GLU A 360 -35.22 18.12 -7.14
C GLU A 360 -35.31 17.39 -8.49
N ALA A 361 -35.77 16.13 -8.53
CA ALA A 361 -35.82 15.32 -9.77
C ALA A 361 -37.17 15.34 -10.52
N LYS A 362 -38.08 16.29 -10.22
CA LYS A 362 -39.38 16.40 -10.93
C LYS A 362 -39.58 17.67 -11.75
N GLU A 363 -38.49 18.28 -12.20
CA GLU A 363 -38.47 19.14 -13.40
C GLU A 363 -37.24 18.81 -14.25
N ASN A 364 -37.31 17.71 -15.00
CA ASN A 364 -36.76 17.53 -16.36
C ASN A 364 -36.73 16.04 -16.73
N ILE A 365 -37.88 15.50 -17.14
CA ILE A 365 -37.95 14.19 -17.78
C ILE A 365 -37.44 14.34 -19.21
N THR A 366 -36.12 14.41 -19.33
CA THR A 366 -35.30 14.07 -20.51
C THR A 366 -33.86 13.86 -20.04
N GLU A 367 -33.64 13.04 -19.01
CA GLU A 367 -32.28 12.76 -18.52
C GLU A 367 -31.52 11.87 -19.52
N LYS A 368 -30.48 12.46 -20.14
CA LYS A 368 -29.43 11.73 -20.86
C LYS A 368 -28.81 10.73 -19.89
N ILE A 369 -28.99 9.41 -20.11
CA ILE A 369 -28.20 8.36 -19.45
C ILE A 369 -26.72 8.76 -19.56
N MET A 370 -26.06 8.93 -18.42
CA MET A 370 -24.66 9.34 -18.40
C MET A 370 -23.78 8.14 -18.77
N PRO A 371 -22.72 8.31 -19.57
CA PRO A 371 -21.97 7.17 -20.12
C PRO A 371 -21.25 6.33 -19.06
N GLY A 372 -20.98 6.87 -17.88
CA GLY A 372 -20.35 6.16 -16.75
C GLY A 372 -21.33 5.60 -15.72
N GLU A 373 -22.64 5.76 -15.91
CA GLU A 373 -23.64 5.36 -14.91
C GLU A 373 -23.57 3.85 -14.61
N GLY A 374 -23.50 3.50 -13.33
CA GLY A 374 -23.33 2.12 -12.87
C GLY A 374 -21.91 1.55 -12.99
N VAL A 375 -20.95 2.32 -13.54
CA VAL A 375 -19.55 1.90 -13.65
C VAL A 375 -18.74 2.46 -12.48
N THR A 376 -18.07 1.55 -11.76
CA THR A 376 -17.13 1.91 -10.69
C THR A 376 -15.71 1.92 -11.23
N VAL A 377 -14.96 2.99 -10.96
CA VAL A 377 -13.56 3.18 -11.38
C VAL A 377 -12.64 3.12 -10.17
N ARG A 378 -11.51 2.42 -10.32
CA ARG A 378 -10.49 2.17 -9.30
C ARG A 378 -9.19 2.84 -9.73
N PRO A 379 -8.95 4.10 -9.32
CA PRO A 379 -7.78 4.86 -9.75
C PRO A 379 -6.51 4.52 -8.94
N GLY A 380 -5.35 4.62 -9.61
CA GLY A 380 -4.02 4.50 -9.01
C GLY A 380 -3.13 5.73 -9.22
N SER A 381 -2.17 5.95 -8.32
CA SER A 381 -1.04 6.87 -8.53
C SER A 381 0.24 6.40 -7.82
N GLY A 382 1.36 7.05 -8.12
CA GLY A 382 2.58 6.91 -7.33
C GLY A 382 2.39 7.35 -5.86
N MET A 383 3.31 6.95 -4.97
CA MET A 383 3.26 7.27 -3.53
C MET A 383 3.58 8.74 -3.19
N SER A 384 4.10 9.50 -4.15
CA SER A 384 4.36 10.94 -3.96
C SER A 384 3.07 11.76 -4.05
N GLN A 385 3.10 12.99 -3.53
CA GLN A 385 1.97 13.92 -3.62
C GLN A 385 1.85 14.60 -4.98
N TYR A 386 2.94 14.66 -5.76
CA TYR A 386 3.01 15.31 -7.06
C TYR A 386 1.84 15.02 -8.02
N PRO A 387 1.38 13.76 -8.19
CA PRO A 387 0.28 13.46 -9.10
C PRO A 387 -1.12 13.81 -8.54
N LEU A 388 -1.27 14.11 -7.24
CA LEU A 388 -2.59 14.19 -6.59
C LEU A 388 -3.45 15.36 -7.08
N PHE A 389 -2.83 16.48 -7.44
CA PHE A 389 -3.52 17.63 -8.03
C PHE A 389 -4.17 17.26 -9.38
N SER A 390 -3.39 16.72 -10.32
CA SER A 390 -3.90 16.28 -11.63
C SER A 390 -4.87 15.09 -11.50
N ALA A 391 -4.65 14.21 -10.53
CA ALA A 391 -5.58 13.14 -10.19
C ALA A 391 -6.97 13.67 -9.87
N ARG A 392 -7.08 14.67 -8.98
CA ARG A 392 -8.41 15.19 -8.59
C ARG A 392 -9.12 15.85 -9.77
N ILE A 393 -8.40 16.50 -10.68
CA ILE A 393 -8.97 17.04 -11.92
C ILE A 393 -9.55 15.92 -12.79
N ILE A 394 -8.80 14.84 -12.99
CA ILE A 394 -9.23 13.67 -13.76
C ILE A 394 -10.45 13.00 -13.10
N ASP A 395 -10.41 12.79 -11.79
CA ASP A 395 -11.48 12.14 -11.03
C ASP A 395 -12.77 12.96 -11.11
N THR A 396 -12.69 14.28 -10.96
CA THR A 396 -13.84 15.19 -11.05
C THR A 396 -14.51 15.12 -12.43
N GLY A 397 -13.74 14.99 -13.51
CA GLY A 397 -14.33 14.86 -14.85
C GLY A 397 -14.99 13.51 -15.08
N LEU A 398 -14.41 12.42 -14.55
CA LEU A 398 -15.07 11.10 -14.57
C LEU A 398 -16.37 11.13 -13.75
N GLU A 399 -16.40 11.79 -12.59
CA GLU A 399 -17.61 12.02 -11.79
C GLU A 399 -18.68 12.75 -12.62
N LYS A 400 -18.32 13.82 -13.37
CA LYS A 400 -19.23 14.53 -14.29
C LYS A 400 -19.71 13.71 -15.50
N LEU A 401 -19.04 12.59 -15.80
CA LEU A 401 -19.45 11.61 -16.81
C LEU A 401 -20.31 10.47 -16.23
N GLY A 402 -20.58 10.49 -14.92
CA GLY A 402 -21.45 9.54 -14.22
C GLY A 402 -20.73 8.36 -13.56
N TYR A 403 -19.39 8.32 -13.59
CA TYR A 403 -18.61 7.24 -12.98
C TYR A 403 -18.57 7.35 -11.45
N SER A 404 -18.64 6.22 -10.76
CA SER A 404 -18.38 6.15 -9.31
C SER A 404 -16.89 5.90 -9.05
N ILE A 405 -16.20 6.85 -8.43
CA ILE A 405 -14.74 6.76 -8.19
C ILE A 405 -14.45 6.18 -6.80
N LYS A 406 -13.68 5.10 -6.74
CA LYS A 406 -13.17 4.54 -5.48
C LYS A 406 -11.98 5.35 -4.98
N THR A 407 -11.70 5.26 -3.68
CA THR A 407 -10.50 5.84 -3.07
C THR A 407 -9.25 5.41 -3.83
N ARG A 408 -8.46 6.41 -4.25
CA ARG A 408 -7.24 6.20 -5.01
C ARG A 408 -6.21 5.40 -4.22
N LYS A 409 -5.67 4.37 -4.86
CA LYS A 409 -4.56 3.58 -4.29
C LYS A 409 -3.22 4.20 -4.70
N GLN A 410 -2.43 4.59 -3.70
CA GLN A 410 -1.06 5.03 -3.88
C GLN A 410 -0.13 3.84 -3.72
N LEU A 411 0.63 3.52 -4.75
CA LEU A 411 1.51 2.35 -4.83
C LEU A 411 2.88 2.76 -5.37
N ASN A 412 3.91 1.95 -5.09
CA ASN A 412 5.20 2.12 -5.77
C ASN A 412 5.07 1.77 -7.27
N VAL A 413 6.05 2.21 -8.08
CA VAL A 413 6.02 2.07 -9.53
C VAL A 413 5.84 0.62 -9.99
N PRO A 414 6.53 -0.40 -9.44
CA PRO A 414 6.30 -1.78 -9.84
C PRO A 414 4.87 -2.26 -9.55
N ASN A 415 4.37 -2.05 -8.33
CA ASN A 415 3.07 -2.58 -7.90
C ASN A 415 1.90 -1.95 -8.66
N ILE A 416 2.00 -0.66 -9.03
CA ILE A 416 0.93 -0.01 -9.81
C ILE A 416 0.84 -0.50 -11.25
N HIS A 417 1.94 -0.92 -11.87
CA HIS A 417 1.88 -1.49 -13.23
C HIS A 417 1.25 -2.89 -13.19
N ILE A 418 1.65 -3.73 -12.22
CA ILE A 418 1.01 -5.03 -11.98
C ILE A 418 -0.50 -4.85 -11.75
N ALA A 419 -0.88 -3.87 -10.93
CA ALA A 419 -2.27 -3.53 -10.61
C ALA A 419 -3.14 -3.27 -11.84
N VAL A 420 -2.67 -2.40 -12.71
CA VAL A 420 -3.40 -1.97 -13.90
C VAL A 420 -3.40 -3.08 -14.94
N SER A 421 -2.30 -3.83 -15.09
CA SER A 421 -2.24 -5.00 -15.99
C SER A 421 -3.29 -6.04 -15.63
N ASN A 422 -3.38 -6.34 -14.34
CA ASN A 422 -4.30 -7.33 -13.79
C ASN A 422 -5.75 -6.85 -13.68
N GLY A 423 -6.03 -5.57 -13.99
CA GLY A 423 -7.37 -4.98 -13.88
C GLY A 423 -7.86 -4.83 -12.43
N ASP A 424 -6.95 -4.80 -11.46
CA ASP A 424 -7.27 -4.45 -10.07
C ASP A 424 -7.42 -2.94 -9.90
N LEU A 425 -6.68 -2.18 -10.71
CA LEU A 425 -6.86 -0.75 -10.95
C LEU A 425 -7.23 -0.54 -12.42
N ASP A 426 -8.08 0.44 -12.67
CA ASP A 426 -8.55 0.75 -14.02
C ASP A 426 -7.56 1.65 -14.77
N PHE A 427 -6.89 2.57 -14.06
CA PHE A 427 -5.86 3.43 -14.62
C PHE A 427 -4.82 3.93 -13.59
N ASN A 428 -3.68 4.38 -14.08
CA ASN A 428 -2.59 5.05 -13.37
C ASN A 428 -2.23 6.36 -14.12
N ILE A 429 -1.98 7.44 -13.37
CA ILE A 429 -1.62 8.76 -13.93
C ILE A 429 -0.13 9.12 -13.77
N SER A 430 0.67 8.24 -13.19
CA SER A 430 2.10 8.46 -12.91
C SER A 430 3.00 7.65 -13.84
N HIS A 431 2.59 7.42 -15.09
CA HIS A 431 3.36 6.64 -16.06
C HIS A 431 4.21 7.57 -16.95
N TRP A 432 5.52 7.60 -16.68
CA TRP A 432 6.52 8.20 -17.56
C TRP A 432 6.80 7.23 -18.70
N GLU A 433 6.55 7.64 -19.93
CA GLU A 433 6.50 6.76 -21.09
C GLU A 433 7.81 6.01 -21.32
N LYS A 434 8.94 6.72 -21.29
CA LYS A 434 10.27 6.14 -21.49
C LYS A 434 10.85 5.61 -20.18
N LEU A 435 10.77 6.40 -19.10
CA LEU A 435 11.37 6.03 -17.81
C LEU A 435 10.76 4.75 -17.21
N HIS A 436 9.47 4.47 -17.47
CA HIS A 436 8.78 3.27 -16.98
C HIS A 436 8.55 2.19 -18.07
N GLU A 437 9.27 2.24 -19.20
CA GLU A 437 9.11 1.29 -20.31
C GLU A 437 9.30 -0.17 -19.86
N GLY A 438 10.33 -0.47 -19.06
CA GLY A 438 10.57 -1.84 -18.56
C GLY A 438 9.43 -2.39 -17.72
N PHE A 439 8.82 -1.55 -16.89
CA PHE A 439 7.63 -1.94 -16.13
C PHE A 439 6.42 -2.15 -17.04
N PHE A 440 6.28 -1.36 -18.10
CA PHE A 440 5.22 -1.55 -19.09
C PHE A 440 5.37 -2.88 -19.84
N ILE A 441 6.57 -3.16 -20.37
CA ILE A 441 6.85 -4.38 -21.13
C ILE A 441 6.70 -5.61 -20.25
N LYS A 442 7.35 -5.64 -19.07
CA LYS A 442 7.35 -6.79 -18.16
C LYS A 442 5.95 -7.18 -17.66
N ASN A 443 5.01 -6.22 -17.65
CA ASN A 443 3.64 -6.46 -17.19
C ASN A 443 2.64 -6.66 -18.35
N GLY A 444 3.11 -7.10 -19.52
CA GLY A 444 2.27 -7.49 -20.67
C GLY A 444 2.05 -6.41 -21.73
N GLY A 445 2.72 -5.25 -21.62
CA GLY A 445 2.76 -4.22 -22.66
C GLY A 445 1.41 -3.89 -23.30
N LYS A 446 1.38 -3.75 -24.63
CA LYS A 446 0.17 -3.40 -25.41
C LYS A 446 -0.93 -4.47 -25.38
N ASP A 447 -0.64 -5.66 -24.86
CA ASP A 447 -1.65 -6.72 -24.72
C ASP A 447 -2.55 -6.47 -23.51
N LYS A 448 -2.00 -5.90 -22.44
CA LYS A 448 -2.74 -5.60 -21.19
C LYS A 448 -3.04 -4.11 -21.00
N PHE A 449 -2.20 -3.23 -21.55
CA PHE A 449 -2.27 -1.79 -21.33
C PHE A 449 -2.63 -0.99 -22.58
N GLN A 450 -3.06 0.25 -22.34
CA GLN A 450 -2.96 1.33 -23.31
C GLN A 450 -2.45 2.61 -22.64
N ARG A 451 -1.49 3.28 -23.28
CA ARG A 451 -1.06 4.65 -22.93
C ARG A 451 -2.02 5.63 -23.60
N VAL A 452 -2.72 6.44 -22.83
CA VAL A 452 -3.80 7.33 -23.31
C VAL A 452 -3.50 8.75 -22.89
N GLY A 453 -3.68 9.69 -23.83
CA GLY A 453 -3.46 11.12 -23.61
C GLY A 453 -2.02 11.47 -23.23
N THR A 454 -1.71 12.77 -23.23
CA THR A 454 -0.45 13.29 -22.70
C THR A 454 -0.81 14.26 -21.58
N LEU A 455 -0.75 13.75 -20.34
CA LEU A 455 -1.11 14.52 -19.16
C LEU A 455 -0.14 15.70 -18.98
N VAL A 456 1.15 15.42 -19.16
CA VAL A 456 2.23 16.41 -19.21
C VAL A 456 3.20 16.02 -20.31
N SER A 457 3.49 16.95 -21.22
CA SER A 457 4.40 16.75 -22.35
C SER A 457 5.79 17.33 -22.09
N ASN A 458 6.81 16.77 -22.75
CA ASN A 458 8.18 17.33 -22.78
C ASN A 458 8.76 17.55 -21.38
N THR A 459 8.55 16.57 -20.50
CA THR A 459 9.18 16.54 -19.20
C THR A 459 10.69 16.37 -19.36
N MET A 460 11.44 17.05 -18.50
CA MET A 460 12.91 17.06 -18.55
C MET A 460 13.46 16.55 -17.24
N GLN A 461 14.62 15.90 -17.31
CA GLN A 461 15.35 15.33 -16.18
C GLN A 461 16.85 15.57 -16.40
N GLY A 462 17.62 15.70 -15.32
CA GLY A 462 19.06 15.90 -15.46
C GLY A 462 19.73 16.47 -14.22
N TYR A 463 21.02 16.77 -14.37
CA TYR A 463 21.85 17.32 -13.32
C TYR A 463 21.94 18.84 -13.46
N GLN A 464 21.89 19.54 -12.34
CA GLN A 464 21.99 21.00 -12.29
C GLN A 464 23.03 21.44 -11.27
N ILE A 465 23.69 22.55 -11.58
CA ILE A 465 24.56 23.29 -10.66
C ILE A 465 24.21 24.77 -10.67
N ASP A 466 24.63 25.52 -9.65
CA ASP A 466 24.42 26.96 -9.65
C ASP A 466 25.17 27.66 -10.80
N GLN A 467 24.49 28.65 -11.38
CA GLN A 467 24.98 29.41 -12.53
C GLN A 467 26.30 30.15 -12.23
N LYS A 468 26.51 30.55 -10.97
CA LYS A 468 27.69 31.31 -10.51
C LYS A 468 28.94 30.44 -10.54
N THR A 469 28.88 29.25 -9.95
CA THR A 469 29.97 28.26 -9.97
C THR A 469 30.22 27.77 -11.40
N ALA A 470 29.16 27.46 -12.15
CA ALA A 470 29.28 27.04 -13.54
C ALA A 470 30.08 28.03 -14.39
N LYS A 471 29.76 29.33 -14.31
CA LYS A 471 30.47 30.39 -15.05
C LYS A 471 31.90 30.60 -14.55
N LYS A 472 32.11 30.58 -13.23
CA LYS A 472 33.42 30.84 -12.61
C LYS A 472 34.46 29.77 -12.99
N TYR A 473 34.05 28.50 -13.03
CA TYR A 473 34.93 27.37 -13.29
C TYR A 473 34.72 26.74 -14.67
N ASN A 474 33.89 27.35 -15.52
CA ASN A 474 33.55 26.86 -16.87
C ASN A 474 33.06 25.39 -16.87
N ILE A 475 32.14 25.06 -15.95
CA ILE A 475 31.57 23.72 -15.79
C ILE A 475 30.32 23.62 -16.67
N THR A 476 30.35 22.70 -17.64
CA THR A 476 29.26 22.48 -18.61
C THR A 476 28.90 21.01 -18.81
N ASN A 477 29.72 20.08 -18.31
CA ASN A 477 29.51 18.64 -18.42
C ASN A 477 29.81 17.96 -17.08
N ILE A 478 28.98 16.98 -16.70
CA ILE A 478 29.13 16.21 -15.46
C ILE A 478 30.48 15.48 -15.40
N GLU A 479 31.06 15.11 -16.54
CA GLU A 479 32.37 14.45 -16.61
C GLU A 479 33.49 15.31 -15.97
N GLN A 480 33.34 16.63 -15.93
CA GLN A 480 34.31 17.52 -15.28
C GLN A 480 34.41 17.27 -13.76
N LEU A 481 33.41 16.65 -13.14
CA LEU A 481 33.45 16.23 -11.73
C LEU A 481 34.36 15.02 -11.49
N LYS A 482 34.94 14.40 -12.54
CA LYS A 482 36.06 13.45 -12.38
C LYS A 482 37.31 14.11 -11.79
N ASP A 483 37.48 15.41 -12.00
CA ASP A 483 38.55 16.19 -11.38
C ASP A 483 38.21 16.44 -9.91
N PRO A 484 38.99 15.90 -8.95
CA PRO A 484 38.74 16.11 -7.52
C PRO A 484 38.68 17.58 -7.12
N GLU A 485 39.42 18.47 -7.78
CA GLU A 485 39.40 19.91 -7.45
C GLU A 485 38.08 20.58 -7.86
N ILE A 486 37.45 20.10 -8.93
CA ILE A 486 36.12 20.55 -9.35
C ILE A 486 35.04 19.90 -8.49
N ALA A 487 35.16 18.61 -8.19
CA ALA A 487 34.22 17.90 -7.33
C ALA A 487 34.15 18.50 -5.92
N LYS A 488 35.31 18.83 -5.35
CA LYS A 488 35.45 19.46 -4.03
C LYS A 488 34.72 20.80 -3.90
N LEU A 489 34.38 21.47 -5.01
CA LEU A 489 33.54 22.68 -4.94
C LEU A 489 32.14 22.37 -4.40
N PHE A 490 31.64 21.15 -4.62
CA PHE A 490 30.30 20.69 -4.23
C PHE A 490 30.34 19.75 -3.02
N ASP A 491 31.47 19.68 -2.33
CA ASP A 491 31.66 18.93 -1.08
C ASP A 491 31.04 19.72 0.09
N SER A 492 30.03 19.13 0.73
CA SER A 492 29.26 19.70 1.83
C SER A 492 29.69 19.18 3.19
N ASP A 493 30.25 17.98 3.25
CA ASP A 493 30.48 17.23 4.48
C ASP A 493 31.97 17.04 4.79
N GLY A 494 32.85 17.45 3.87
CA GLY A 494 34.29 17.48 4.01
C GLY A 494 34.97 16.15 3.70
N ASP A 495 34.29 15.19 3.08
CA ASP A 495 34.87 13.89 2.72
C ASP A 495 35.74 13.93 1.45
N GLY A 496 35.73 15.05 0.72
CA GLY A 496 36.48 15.27 -0.51
C GLY A 496 35.72 14.94 -1.80
N LYS A 497 34.45 14.52 -1.74
CA LYS A 497 33.59 14.23 -2.89
C LYS A 497 32.52 15.28 -3.07
N ALA A 498 32.07 15.46 -4.31
CA ALA A 498 30.87 16.23 -4.61
C ALA A 498 29.64 15.49 -4.08
N ASN A 499 28.82 16.15 -3.27
CA ASN A 499 27.54 15.59 -2.85
C ASN A 499 26.48 15.91 -3.91
N LEU A 500 26.15 14.91 -4.74
CA LEU A 500 25.04 14.99 -5.68
C LEU A 500 23.74 14.66 -4.95
N ILE A 501 22.92 15.69 -4.69
CA ILE A 501 21.58 15.49 -4.15
C ILE A 501 20.70 14.84 -5.22
N GLY A 502 20.28 13.59 -4.99
CA GLY A 502 19.63 12.78 -6.02
C GLY A 502 18.32 12.12 -5.63
N CYS A 503 18.00 11.00 -6.28
CA CYS A 503 16.73 10.32 -6.13
C CYS A 503 16.69 9.33 -4.97
N ILE A 504 15.53 9.21 -4.32
CA ILE A 504 15.33 8.22 -3.26
C ILE A 504 15.34 6.78 -3.77
N PRO A 505 15.67 5.82 -2.88
CA PRO A 505 15.60 4.41 -3.21
C PRO A 505 14.25 3.95 -3.75
N GLY A 506 14.29 3.17 -4.83
CA GLY A 506 13.14 2.60 -5.52
C GLY A 506 12.52 3.49 -6.61
N TRP A 507 13.04 4.70 -6.84
CA TRP A 507 12.65 5.53 -7.99
C TRP A 507 13.43 5.13 -9.24
N SER A 508 12.80 5.26 -10.41
CA SER A 508 13.50 4.91 -11.66
C SER A 508 14.69 5.84 -11.95
N CYS A 509 14.65 7.09 -11.50
CA CYS A 509 15.78 8.01 -11.61
C CYS A 509 16.96 7.65 -10.68
N GLU A 510 16.76 6.93 -9.57
CA GLU A 510 17.87 6.37 -8.79
C GLU A 510 18.66 5.41 -9.67
N LEU A 511 17.98 4.45 -10.32
CA LEU A 511 18.63 3.46 -11.17
C LEU A 511 19.46 4.11 -12.28
N ALA A 512 18.95 5.19 -12.87
CA ALA A 512 19.68 5.95 -13.88
C ALA A 512 20.86 6.75 -13.31
N ILE A 513 20.72 7.38 -12.14
CA ILE A 513 21.82 8.10 -11.48
C ILE A 513 22.95 7.15 -11.08
N GLU A 514 22.62 6.02 -10.46
CA GLU A 514 23.60 4.99 -10.07
C GLU A 514 24.35 4.47 -11.31
N HIS A 515 23.61 4.14 -12.38
CA HIS A 515 24.20 3.74 -13.66
C HIS A 515 25.12 4.81 -14.23
N HIS A 516 24.70 6.08 -14.26
CA HIS A 516 25.51 7.21 -14.72
C HIS A 516 26.81 7.37 -13.90
N LEU A 517 26.75 7.24 -12.58
CA LEU A 517 27.94 7.35 -11.73
C LEU A 517 28.97 6.27 -12.03
N ASP A 518 28.53 5.06 -12.38
CA ASP A 518 29.39 3.95 -12.77
C ASP A 518 29.96 4.12 -14.19
N VAL A 519 29.09 4.32 -15.19
CA VAL A 519 29.52 4.37 -16.61
C VAL A 519 30.29 5.64 -16.94
N TYR A 520 30.02 6.75 -16.24
CA TYR A 520 30.82 7.97 -16.37
C TYR A 520 32.02 7.98 -15.41
N GLY A 521 32.27 6.93 -14.61
CA GLY A 521 33.46 6.83 -13.75
C GLY A 521 33.56 7.91 -12.67
N LEU A 522 32.43 8.29 -12.06
CA LEU A 522 32.33 9.37 -11.09
C LEU A 522 32.38 8.91 -9.62
N ARG A 523 32.30 7.60 -9.33
CA ARG A 523 32.23 7.04 -7.95
C ARG A 523 33.35 7.48 -6.99
N ASN A 524 34.52 7.81 -7.54
CA ASN A 524 35.67 8.24 -6.75
C ASN A 524 35.54 9.69 -6.25
N THR A 525 34.76 10.53 -6.96
CA THR A 525 34.71 11.97 -6.73
C THR A 525 33.31 12.51 -6.52
N VAL A 526 32.26 11.72 -6.78
CA VAL A 526 30.86 12.10 -6.60
C VAL A 526 30.16 11.04 -5.75
N GLU A 527 29.47 11.50 -4.73
CA GLU A 527 28.58 10.67 -3.91
C GLU A 527 27.12 11.00 -4.24
N HIS A 528 26.29 9.97 -4.41
CA HIS A 528 24.85 10.12 -4.54
C HIS A 528 24.22 10.22 -3.14
N VAL A 529 23.85 11.44 -2.75
CA VAL A 529 23.16 11.68 -1.49
C VAL A 529 21.68 11.42 -1.69
N GLN A 530 21.20 10.36 -1.03
CA GLN A 530 19.80 9.91 -1.08
C GLN A 530 19.11 10.17 0.26
N GLY A 531 17.86 10.61 0.19
CA GLY A 531 17.05 11.01 1.35
C GLY A 531 15.83 11.80 0.89
N ASP A 532 15.09 12.43 1.79
CA ASP A 532 13.91 13.19 1.37
C ASP A 532 14.25 14.23 0.33
N ASN A 533 13.61 14.14 -0.83
CA ASN A 533 13.85 15.11 -1.87
C ASN A 533 13.46 16.53 -1.40
N SER A 534 12.42 16.68 -0.57
CA SER A 534 12.03 18.01 -0.08
C SER A 534 13.03 18.57 0.93
N ALA A 535 13.49 17.77 1.90
CA ALA A 535 14.46 18.19 2.90
C ALA A 535 15.85 18.42 2.31
N LEU A 536 16.33 17.50 1.47
CA LEU A 536 17.62 17.65 0.79
C LEU A 536 17.61 18.86 -0.14
N MET A 537 16.49 19.12 -0.82
CA MET A 537 16.35 20.33 -1.64
C MET A 537 16.23 21.60 -0.80
N ALA A 538 15.59 21.55 0.38
CA ALA A 538 15.55 22.68 1.31
C ALA A 538 16.96 23.05 1.82
N ASP A 539 17.78 22.05 2.16
CA ASP A 539 19.19 22.24 2.51
C ASP A 539 19.99 22.81 1.33
N THR A 540 19.82 22.23 0.14
CA THR A 540 20.42 22.72 -1.12
C THR A 540 20.09 24.19 -1.35
N LEU A 541 18.83 24.60 -1.15
CA LEU A 541 18.40 25.98 -1.28
C LEU A 541 18.99 26.90 -0.20
N ALA A 542 19.15 26.40 1.03
CA ALA A 542 19.77 27.16 2.10
C ALA A 542 21.24 27.46 1.77
N ARG A 543 21.98 26.47 1.26
CA ARG A 543 23.37 26.61 0.80
C ARG A 543 23.50 27.56 -0.40
N TYR A 544 22.61 27.42 -1.38
CA TYR A 544 22.51 28.35 -2.51
C TYR A 544 22.34 29.81 -2.05
N ARG A 545 21.43 30.06 -1.09
CA ARG A 545 21.21 31.40 -0.52
C ARG A 545 22.43 31.95 0.23
N GLN A 546 23.25 31.07 0.80
CA GLN A 546 24.54 31.42 1.41
C GLN A 546 25.65 31.66 0.35
N GLY A 547 25.34 31.41 -0.93
CA GLY A 547 26.25 31.60 -2.05
C GLY A 547 27.26 30.46 -2.24
N GLU A 548 27.01 29.32 -1.60
CA GLU A 548 27.77 28.07 -1.75
C GLU A 548 27.43 27.36 -3.07
N PRO A 549 28.36 26.59 -3.64
CA PRO A 549 28.06 25.76 -4.81
C PRO A 549 27.07 24.64 -4.48
N ILE A 550 26.17 24.36 -5.41
CA ILE A 550 25.19 23.27 -5.29
C ILE A 550 25.25 22.34 -6.49
N LEU A 551 25.05 21.05 -6.26
CA LEU A 551 24.94 20.00 -7.28
C LEU A 551 23.75 19.11 -6.94
N PHE A 552 22.79 19.01 -7.85
CA PHE A 552 21.59 18.23 -7.62
C PHE A 552 21.00 17.67 -8.91
N TYR A 553 20.24 16.59 -8.78
CA TYR A 553 19.35 16.07 -9.82
C TYR A 553 18.00 16.78 -9.73
N ASN A 554 17.40 17.08 -10.87
CA ASN A 554 16.08 17.67 -10.95
C ASN A 554 15.27 17.14 -12.13
N TRP A 555 13.96 17.31 -12.03
CA TRP A 555 13.02 17.04 -13.11
C TRP A 555 11.97 18.14 -13.24
N ILE A 556 11.28 18.20 -14.37
CA ILE A 556 10.21 19.16 -14.64
C ILE A 556 8.99 18.39 -15.19
N PRO A 557 7.76 18.58 -14.66
CA PRO A 557 7.35 19.57 -13.66
C PRO A 557 7.81 19.24 -12.24
N ASN A 558 8.36 20.27 -11.56
CA ASN A 558 8.67 20.26 -10.14
C ASN A 558 8.66 21.69 -9.57
N TRP A 559 8.36 21.86 -8.28
CA TRP A 559 8.38 23.16 -7.59
C TRP A 559 9.75 23.85 -7.65
N VAL A 560 10.84 23.07 -7.72
CA VAL A 560 12.22 23.55 -7.77
C VAL A 560 12.44 24.53 -8.92
N GLY A 561 11.84 24.28 -10.09
CA GLY A 561 11.96 25.18 -11.25
C GLY A 561 11.29 26.55 -11.04
N SER A 562 10.40 26.68 -10.05
CA SER A 562 9.80 27.97 -9.66
C SER A 562 10.70 28.79 -8.73
N VAL A 563 11.67 28.14 -8.09
CA VAL A 563 12.58 28.75 -7.10
C VAL A 563 13.98 28.96 -7.68
N LEU A 564 14.52 27.95 -8.37
CA LEU A 564 15.80 27.96 -9.06
C LEU A 564 15.54 27.96 -10.57
N LYS A 565 15.55 29.14 -11.17
CA LYS A 565 15.26 29.30 -12.60
C LYS A 565 16.46 28.85 -13.44
N PRO A 566 16.26 27.93 -14.41
CA PRO A 566 17.29 27.61 -15.39
C PRO A 566 17.80 28.85 -16.13
N ASP A 567 19.09 28.88 -16.43
CA ASP A 567 19.84 29.96 -17.10
C ASP A 567 19.89 31.32 -16.35
N GLN A 568 19.26 31.41 -15.19
CA GLN A 568 19.36 32.54 -14.27
C GLN A 568 20.08 32.14 -12.98
N ASP A 569 19.55 31.14 -12.28
CA ASP A 569 20.03 30.69 -10.96
C ASP A 569 20.87 29.41 -11.08
N VAL A 570 20.47 28.50 -11.97
CA VAL A 570 21.10 27.19 -12.18
C VAL A 570 21.27 26.87 -13.67
N VAL A 571 22.17 25.96 -14.00
CA VAL A 571 22.36 25.42 -15.36
C VAL A 571 22.27 23.91 -15.37
N TRP A 572 21.73 23.37 -16.46
CA TRP A 572 21.80 21.94 -16.75
C TRP A 572 23.21 21.54 -17.19
N LEU A 573 23.72 20.45 -16.63
CA LEU A 573 24.96 19.81 -17.06
C LEU A 573 24.70 18.85 -18.21
N LYS A 574 25.60 18.84 -19.19
CA LYS A 574 25.64 17.79 -20.21
C LYS A 574 26.19 16.50 -19.62
N VAL A 575 25.84 15.37 -20.22
CA VAL A 575 26.54 14.09 -20.03
C VAL A 575 27.50 13.82 -21.19
N PRO A 576 28.54 12.98 -21.03
CA PRO A 576 29.50 12.71 -22.10
C PRO A 576 28.93 11.86 -23.25
N PHE A 577 27.99 10.96 -22.95
CA PHE A 577 27.28 10.11 -23.92
C PHE A 577 25.99 9.59 -23.27
N THR A 578 25.01 9.15 -24.06
CA THR A 578 23.78 8.56 -23.52
C THR A 578 24.00 7.11 -23.09
N SER A 579 23.67 6.79 -21.84
CA SER A 579 23.74 5.43 -21.31
C SER A 579 22.75 5.28 -20.17
N LEU A 580 21.73 4.43 -20.32
CA LEU A 580 20.69 4.20 -19.33
C LEU A 580 20.56 2.70 -19.00
N PRO A 581 19.96 2.32 -17.86
CA PRO A 581 19.70 0.93 -17.54
C PRO A 581 18.91 0.21 -18.64
N GLU A 582 19.27 -1.03 -18.96
CA GLU A 582 18.66 -1.84 -20.04
C GLU A 582 17.13 -1.91 -19.94
N GLN A 583 16.60 -1.87 -18.73
CA GLN A 583 15.16 -1.90 -18.45
C GLN A 583 14.41 -0.67 -19.00
N MET A 584 15.08 0.44 -19.32
CA MET A 584 14.45 1.64 -19.89
C MET A 584 14.31 1.57 -21.43
N GLY A 585 14.74 0.46 -22.04
CA GLY A 585 14.70 0.25 -23.48
C GLY A 585 15.83 0.98 -24.23
N GLU A 586 15.75 0.96 -25.56
CA GLU A 586 16.72 1.64 -26.42
C GLU A 586 16.45 3.15 -26.46
N ILE A 587 17.27 3.92 -25.72
CA ILE A 587 17.22 5.38 -25.70
C ILE A 587 18.44 5.94 -26.42
N THR A 588 18.22 6.80 -27.42
CA THR A 588 19.30 7.40 -28.21
C THR A 588 19.72 8.76 -27.66
N GLU A 589 20.85 9.31 -28.14
CA GLU A 589 21.26 10.68 -27.80
C GLU A 589 20.25 11.74 -28.26
N GLN A 590 19.52 11.49 -29.35
CA GLN A 590 18.46 12.39 -29.78
C GLN A 590 17.32 12.45 -28.75
N ASP A 591 17.03 11.33 -28.08
CA ASP A 591 15.99 11.25 -27.07
C ASP A 591 16.35 11.96 -25.76
N THR A 592 17.65 12.16 -25.51
CA THR A 592 18.16 12.81 -24.29
C THR A 592 18.68 14.22 -24.53
N SER A 593 18.52 14.75 -25.74
CA SER A 593 19.05 16.06 -26.11
C SER A 593 17.98 17.16 -26.14
N VAL A 594 18.27 18.28 -25.49
CA VAL A 594 17.45 19.52 -25.53
C VAL A 594 18.32 20.67 -25.98
N ASP A 595 17.89 21.40 -27.00
CA ASP A 595 18.64 22.53 -27.56
C ASP A 595 20.11 22.20 -27.86
N GLY A 596 20.36 20.97 -28.35
CA GLY A 596 21.69 20.45 -28.67
C GLY A 596 22.55 20.06 -27.45
N LYS A 597 21.97 20.01 -26.25
CA LYS A 597 22.62 19.55 -25.02
C LYS A 597 22.08 18.17 -24.63
N ASN A 598 22.95 17.16 -24.62
CA ASN A 598 22.62 15.84 -24.11
C ASN A 598 22.56 15.88 -22.57
N LEU A 599 21.37 15.74 -21.99
CA LEU A 599 21.13 15.76 -20.54
C LEU A 599 21.29 14.38 -19.88
N GLY A 600 21.41 13.32 -20.69
CA GLY A 600 21.56 11.93 -20.25
C GLY A 600 20.27 11.24 -19.82
N PHE A 601 19.19 11.99 -19.66
CA PHE A 601 17.86 11.45 -19.38
C PHE A 601 16.92 11.74 -20.54
N PRO A 602 15.94 10.86 -20.81
CA PRO A 602 15.04 11.04 -21.92
C PRO A 602 14.12 12.24 -21.68
N ILE A 603 13.85 12.98 -22.76
CA ILE A 603 12.69 13.84 -22.86
C ILE A 603 11.48 12.94 -22.98
N ASP A 604 10.59 13.08 -22.00
CA ASP A 604 9.57 12.10 -21.71
C ASP A 604 8.20 12.76 -21.60
N ASP A 605 7.16 11.94 -21.73
CA ASP A 605 5.78 12.34 -21.56
C ASP A 605 5.18 11.56 -20.38
N ILE A 606 4.41 12.25 -19.54
CA ILE A 606 3.59 11.59 -18.53
C ILE A 606 2.26 11.24 -19.19
N ARG A 607 2.02 9.94 -19.36
CA ARG A 607 0.82 9.37 -19.97
C ARG A 607 -0.12 8.80 -18.91
N ILE A 608 -1.40 8.68 -19.25
CA ILE A 608 -2.34 7.91 -18.45
C ILE A 608 -2.25 6.45 -18.90
N LEU A 609 -1.80 5.57 -18.02
CA LEU A 609 -1.72 4.13 -18.29
C LEU A 609 -3.02 3.46 -17.87
N VAL A 610 -3.75 2.89 -18.83
CA VAL A 610 -5.10 2.34 -18.60
C VAL A 610 -5.13 0.86 -18.89
N ASN A 611 -5.92 0.10 -18.12
CA ASN A 611 -6.23 -1.29 -18.43
C ASN A 611 -7.00 -1.35 -19.77
N LYS A 612 -6.54 -2.20 -20.69
CA LYS A 612 -7.10 -2.28 -22.05
C LYS A 612 -8.58 -2.66 -22.06
N ASN A 613 -9.00 -3.59 -21.20
CA ASN A 613 -10.39 -4.04 -21.14
C ASN A 613 -11.31 -2.94 -20.59
N PHE A 614 -10.87 -2.24 -19.55
CA PHE A 614 -11.60 -1.08 -19.01
C PHE A 614 -11.79 -0.02 -20.09
N LEU A 615 -10.73 0.33 -20.82
CA LEU A 615 -10.77 1.37 -21.84
C LEU A 615 -11.67 0.98 -23.03
N GLN A 616 -11.66 -0.29 -23.43
CA GLN A 616 -12.55 -0.81 -24.49
C GLN A 616 -14.03 -0.73 -24.08
N ALA A 617 -14.35 -1.02 -22.82
CA ALA A 617 -15.71 -0.93 -22.30
C ALA A 617 -16.18 0.51 -22.06
N ASN A 618 -15.26 1.49 -21.98
CA ASN A 618 -15.55 2.85 -21.55
C ASN A 618 -15.01 3.92 -22.55
N PRO A 619 -15.65 4.09 -23.71
CA PRO A 619 -15.21 5.04 -24.74
C PRO A 619 -15.28 6.50 -24.29
N ALA A 620 -16.21 6.86 -23.40
CA ALA A 620 -16.26 8.19 -22.81
C ALA A 620 -15.04 8.46 -21.91
N ALA A 621 -14.68 7.51 -21.03
CA ALA A 621 -13.46 7.60 -20.23
C ALA A 621 -12.20 7.64 -21.11
N LYS A 622 -12.16 6.86 -22.19
CA LYS A 622 -11.07 6.93 -23.17
C LYS A 622 -10.91 8.33 -23.73
N ARG A 623 -12.00 8.92 -24.24
CA ARG A 623 -11.95 10.26 -24.81
C ARG A 623 -11.60 11.31 -23.75
N TRP A 624 -12.10 11.16 -22.53
CA TRP A 624 -11.69 12.00 -21.39
C TRP A 624 -10.17 11.96 -21.17
N PHE A 625 -9.59 10.77 -21.07
CA PHE A 625 -8.15 10.61 -20.88
C PHE A 625 -7.32 11.15 -22.05
N GLU A 626 -7.82 11.11 -23.29
CA GLU A 626 -7.16 11.71 -24.45
C GLU A 626 -7.14 13.24 -24.40
N LEU A 627 -8.14 13.85 -23.75
CA LEU A 627 -8.37 15.29 -23.73
C LEU A 627 -7.70 15.99 -22.56
N VAL A 628 -7.70 15.35 -21.38
CA VAL A 628 -7.15 15.96 -20.17
C VAL A 628 -5.66 16.18 -20.31
N SER A 629 -5.25 17.44 -20.19
CA SER A 629 -3.86 17.85 -20.13
C SER A 629 -3.76 19.03 -19.18
N VAL A 630 -2.85 18.96 -18.21
CA VAL A 630 -2.68 20.04 -17.24
C VAL A 630 -1.37 20.76 -17.56
N PRO A 631 -1.38 22.08 -17.81
CA PRO A 631 -0.17 22.81 -18.14
C PRO A 631 0.91 22.64 -17.07
N MET A 632 2.14 22.39 -17.52
CA MET A 632 3.30 22.20 -16.65
C MET A 632 3.51 23.38 -15.69
N GLU A 633 3.23 24.61 -16.13
CA GLU A 633 3.33 25.82 -15.30
C GLU A 633 2.34 25.80 -14.13
N ASP A 634 1.12 25.32 -14.35
CA ASP A 634 0.09 25.23 -13.30
C ASP A 634 0.43 24.14 -12.29
N ILE A 635 0.97 23.01 -12.76
CA ILE A 635 1.50 21.96 -11.88
C ILE A 635 2.65 22.53 -11.03
N ASN A 636 3.59 23.26 -11.63
CA ASN A 636 4.71 23.86 -10.90
C ASN A 636 4.22 24.88 -9.84
N LYS A 637 3.23 25.72 -10.18
CA LYS A 637 2.60 26.67 -9.23
C LYS A 637 1.93 25.93 -8.08
N GLN A 638 1.18 24.88 -8.37
CA GLN A 638 0.51 24.10 -7.33
C GLN A 638 1.51 23.39 -6.41
N GLN A 639 2.56 22.79 -6.97
CA GLN A 639 3.58 22.13 -6.16
C GLN A 639 4.37 23.14 -5.31
N LYS A 640 4.49 24.39 -5.77
CA LYS A 640 5.04 25.47 -4.95
C LYS A 640 4.15 25.78 -3.74
N LEU A 641 2.81 25.77 -3.86
CA LEU A 641 1.91 25.95 -2.70
C LEU A 641 2.10 24.82 -1.68
N VAL A 642 2.20 23.58 -2.15
CA VAL A 642 2.51 22.42 -1.30
C VAL A 642 3.84 22.60 -0.58
N HIS A 643 4.87 23.02 -1.30
CA HIS A 643 6.17 23.31 -0.70
C HIS A 643 6.12 24.45 0.35
N ASP A 644 5.31 25.48 0.10
CA ASP A 644 5.13 26.62 0.99
C ASP A 644 4.26 26.28 2.23
N GLY A 645 3.73 25.05 2.32
CA GLY A 645 3.07 24.52 3.52
C GLY A 645 1.63 24.05 3.33
N GLU A 646 1.04 24.20 2.13
CA GLU A 646 -0.32 23.73 1.82
C GLU A 646 -0.29 22.26 1.33
N ASP A 647 0.21 21.36 2.18
CA ASP A 647 0.59 19.99 1.82
C ASP A 647 -0.43 18.90 2.22
N SER A 648 -1.56 19.30 2.82
CA SER A 648 -2.62 18.36 3.19
C SER A 648 -3.43 17.90 1.96
N LEU A 649 -4.07 16.73 2.07
CA LEU A 649 -4.89 16.21 0.97
C LEU A 649 -6.09 17.13 0.65
N GLU A 650 -6.66 17.75 1.68
CA GLU A 650 -7.78 18.68 1.54
C GLU A 650 -7.36 19.94 0.77
N GLU A 651 -6.20 20.51 1.09
CA GLU A 651 -5.66 21.67 0.37
C GLU A 651 -5.34 21.35 -1.08
N ILE A 652 -4.63 20.24 -1.35
CA ILE A 652 -4.30 19.81 -2.71
C ILE A 652 -5.56 19.61 -3.56
N TYR A 653 -6.61 19.03 -2.98
CA TYR A 653 -7.90 18.86 -3.66
C TYR A 653 -8.63 20.19 -3.83
N GLY A 654 -8.51 21.12 -2.89
CA GLY A 654 -8.96 22.49 -3.02
C GLY A 654 -8.27 23.24 -4.16
N HIS A 655 -6.95 23.07 -4.35
CA HIS A 655 -6.20 23.63 -5.47
C HIS A 655 -6.73 23.12 -6.81
N ALA A 656 -6.97 21.81 -6.90
CA ALA A 656 -7.54 21.18 -8.10
C ALA A 656 -8.92 21.75 -8.44
N GLN A 657 -9.79 21.90 -7.43
CA GLN A 657 -11.11 22.48 -7.60
C GLN A 657 -11.05 23.93 -8.08
N LYS A 658 -10.17 24.75 -7.48
CA LYS A 658 -9.92 26.13 -7.91
C LYS A 658 -9.42 26.20 -9.35
N TRP A 659 -8.49 25.32 -9.74
CA TRP A 659 -7.99 25.27 -11.12
C TRP A 659 -9.11 24.94 -12.11
N ILE A 660 -10.03 24.02 -11.76
CA ILE A 660 -11.21 23.71 -12.60
C ILE A 660 -12.09 24.94 -12.75
N GLU A 661 -12.37 25.68 -11.67
CA GLU A 661 -13.18 26.90 -11.70
C GLU A 661 -12.54 27.99 -12.58
N ASP A 662 -11.24 28.19 -12.44
CA ASP A 662 -10.47 29.15 -13.25
C ASP A 662 -10.42 28.74 -14.74
N ASN A 663 -10.59 27.44 -15.05
CA ASN A 663 -10.56 26.86 -16.39
C ASN A 663 -11.90 26.25 -16.84
N GLN A 664 -13.02 26.70 -16.27
CA GLN A 664 -14.32 26.02 -16.37
C GLN A 664 -14.76 25.75 -17.83
N GLN A 665 -14.56 26.72 -18.73
CA GLN A 665 -14.93 26.57 -20.15
C GLN A 665 -14.12 25.49 -20.88
N LEU A 666 -12.85 25.33 -20.54
CA LEU A 666 -11.99 24.29 -21.10
C LEU A 666 -12.39 22.92 -20.54
N PHE A 667 -12.58 22.85 -19.23
CA PHE A 667 -12.98 21.63 -18.53
C PHE A 667 -14.34 21.11 -19.03
N ASP A 668 -15.34 21.98 -19.14
CA ASP A 668 -16.68 21.58 -19.61
C ASP A 668 -16.67 21.14 -21.09
N ARG A 669 -15.79 21.72 -21.92
CA ARG A 669 -15.59 21.26 -23.30
C ARG A 669 -15.04 19.84 -23.33
N TRP A 670 -14.03 19.54 -22.52
CA TRP A 670 -13.49 18.19 -22.42
C TRP A 670 -14.54 17.18 -21.97
N VAL A 671 -15.35 17.54 -20.97
CA VAL A 671 -16.44 16.69 -20.47
C VAL A 671 -17.50 16.46 -21.56
N GLU A 672 -17.91 17.48 -22.31
CA GLU A 672 -18.92 17.31 -23.37
C GLU A 672 -18.38 16.46 -24.53
N GLU A 673 -17.15 16.68 -24.97
CA GLU A 673 -16.52 15.85 -26.02
C GLU A 673 -16.41 14.38 -25.58
N ALA A 674 -16.00 14.14 -24.33
CA ALA A 674 -15.96 12.79 -23.77
C ALA A 674 -17.35 12.16 -23.69
N ARG A 675 -18.37 12.96 -23.31
CA ARG A 675 -19.76 12.52 -23.24
C ARG A 675 -20.30 12.13 -24.61
N GLU A 676 -20.01 12.88 -25.66
CA GLU A 676 -20.43 12.55 -27.03
C GLU A 676 -19.76 11.26 -27.54
N ALA A 677 -18.48 11.05 -27.24
CA ALA A 677 -17.80 9.79 -27.58
C ALA A 677 -18.47 8.56 -26.95
N GLY A 678 -19.03 8.70 -25.74
CA GLY A 678 -19.80 7.65 -25.08
C GLY A 678 -21.10 7.28 -25.80
N LYS A 679 -21.76 8.24 -26.46
CA LYS A 679 -23.05 8.01 -27.15
C LYS A 679 -22.89 7.29 -28.48
N VAL A 680 -21.78 7.51 -29.18
CA VAL A 680 -21.52 6.92 -30.50
C VAL A 680 -21.32 5.40 -30.42
N ALA A 681 -20.83 4.90 -29.28
CA ALA A 681 -20.58 3.46 -29.07
C ALA A 681 -21.79 2.67 -28.55
N GLY A 682 -22.88 3.34 -28.12
CA GLY A 682 -24.12 2.72 -27.65
C GLY A 682 -25.15 2.46 -28.76
N LYS A 683 -24.80 2.74 -30.02
CA LYS A 683 -25.51 2.32 -31.23
C LYS A 683 -24.75 1.18 -31.88
#